data_AF-A0A7J6D3T7-F1
#
_entry.id   AF-A0A7J6D3T7-F1
#
_cell.length_a   1.000
_cell.length_b   1.000
_cell.length_c   1.000
_cell.angle_alpha   90.00
_cell.angle_beta   90.00
_cell.angle_gamma   90.00
#
_symmetry.space_group_name_H-M   'P 1'
#
loop_
_entity.id
_entity.type
_entity.pdbx_description
1 polymer ?
#
loop_
_entity_poly.entity_id
_entity_poly.type
_entity_poly.pdbx_seq_one_letter_code
_entity_poly.pdbx_strand_id
1 'polypeptide(L)'
;MRLQKGVMVLLTLVWMCDFALCARKSSARKTERLSPPLDIQLETVNCTAFSVRWKMPRRHVSTITGYKVFYTEMRNNRPTSNAVALEVPLSLEMLTTGQFDGQASFDVVIGNLKVATQYRVSVGAYGWAGEGRPSMPRDIGTGSLEKCMPPAPPTQPKVVPVSDTELALSWQHGESEGSAPVLYFLVAYIRPEMDTEWTYIREPIESNSMVLKGLFPETEYQFVIRAVNAHGISPPSAINIPVHTLGSSDIGSGDYNVYISNSDSKDEDGFEIDDSDYDVFIEEIKPFPSSKKSGRRSQLRSRIGTPGNGNVIYRMRTPVSQNISFTPTAATAWTTSTTAVTTTTLTSSASRTTTTPIILTGSAPTTPPPVVPTPSPSLTPWIGERPRVYDVPCDETVCPPDSFCINDYDTGGSRCHCNLGRQGDFCSEGLTVNFPKFYGYSHMTFEPLKNSYQSFQISLEFKAEAEDGLLLYCGENEQGRGDLTSLALVRGKLHYRFNCGTGAAQIMSDSSIVIGQWHTVTVFRDGMNGWLRLDNDTPVSGRSQGQYTKITFRTPLFLGGAPNAYWLVRAVGTNRGFQGCMQSLTVNSKAIDIRPWPKGNALSGADIGECSNSVCEKVTCANGGICFANRADGFICLCPLGYKGFLCEESFLLSLPQFNESMYSYASAPWPQPSHNYLSFMEFEMTFQPTNPDGTLLYTDDAASRDFLSISLVGGYVEFRFDCGSGATVIRSEEAVAMDVWHELRVSRTAKNGILQVDNQRPVEGMAEGAFTQIKCSSPLYIGGVPNYDITKTSAGVLRPFSGTVQKITLNDRTIELNPGQAFGVNVLNADHPCVENPCANGGTCRPKWDGYDCDCALGYDGKHCQKECGNYCLNTVTESIEIPQFTGRSYLTYDNRDILKRVSGSRTNMFMRFKSTSKDGLLLWRGDSPMRANSDYLSLGLQDGALIFSYNLGSGAANVVINGTFSDGKWHRVKAVRDGQSGKLTVDDYGAKTGRSPGKMRQLNINGDLYIGGMKEIALHTNRQYMRGLVGCISHFTLATDYHLSLVDDAADGKNINTCTN
;
A
#
# COMPACT_ATOMS: atom_id res chain seq x y z
N MET A 1 -51.67 9.17 54.24
CA MET A 1 -51.97 7.71 54.25
C MET A 1 -52.61 7.32 52.91
N ARG A 2 -52.86 6.02 52.66
CA ARG A 2 -53.49 5.46 51.43
C ARG A 2 -55.04 5.74 51.44
N LEU A 3 -55.89 5.49 50.42
CA LEU A 3 -56.11 4.26 49.62
C LEU A 3 -56.73 4.46 48.20
N GLN A 4 -56.58 3.37 47.42
CA GLN A 4 -57.30 2.79 46.24
C GLN A 4 -58.68 3.37 45.81
N LYS A 5 -59.08 3.46 44.51
CA LYS A 5 -59.09 2.55 43.31
C LYS A 5 -60.35 1.64 43.18
N GLY A 6 -61.12 1.83 42.11
CA GLY A 6 -62.27 1.02 41.63
C GLY A 6 -62.85 1.58 40.30
N VAL A 7 -63.60 0.82 39.49
CA VAL A 7 -63.98 1.19 38.09
C VAL A 7 -65.40 0.75 37.66
N MET A 8 -66.10 1.61 36.91
CA MET A 8 -67.35 1.39 36.14
C MET A 8 -67.42 2.55 35.11
N VAL A 9 -67.62 2.49 33.78
CA VAL A 9 -68.10 1.57 32.73
C VAL A 9 -69.36 2.13 32.03
N LEU A 10 -69.24 2.29 30.70
CA LEU A 10 -70.21 2.57 29.61
C LEU A 10 -71.72 2.41 29.92
N LEU A 11 -72.67 3.20 29.38
CA LEU A 11 -72.76 4.19 28.27
C LEU A 11 -73.84 5.26 28.66
N THR A 12 -74.40 6.22 27.90
CA THR A 12 -74.53 6.72 26.49
C THR A 12 -74.89 8.25 26.62
N LEU A 13 -75.09 9.19 25.67
CA LEU A 13 -75.07 9.38 24.19
C LEU A 13 -74.93 10.92 23.89
N VAL A 14 -74.85 11.32 22.61
CA VAL A 14 -75.07 12.69 22.01
C VAL A 14 -74.73 13.96 22.83
N TRP A 15 -73.47 14.42 22.78
CA TRP A 15 -73.04 15.70 22.14
C TRP A 15 -71.50 15.75 22.17
N MET A 16 -70.84 15.77 21.01
CA MET A 16 -69.37 15.61 20.91
C MET A 16 -68.81 16.34 19.68
N CYS A 17 -68.16 17.49 19.89
CA CYS A 17 -67.04 17.96 19.07
C CYS A 17 -66.24 19.07 19.77
N ASP A 18 -64.99 19.24 19.33
CA ASP A 18 -64.01 20.28 19.66
C ASP A 18 -63.43 20.38 21.10
N PHE A 19 -62.24 21.01 21.15
CA PHE A 19 -61.42 21.36 22.32
C PHE A 19 -60.77 20.23 23.15
N ALA A 20 -59.96 19.43 22.44
CA ALA A 20 -58.55 19.18 22.75
C ALA A 20 -58.10 19.08 24.23
N LEU A 21 -57.93 17.85 24.73
CA LEU A 21 -57.16 17.55 25.96
C LEU A 21 -55.92 16.71 25.65
N CYS A 22 -54.81 17.38 25.32
CA CYS A 22 -53.52 16.73 25.13
C CYS A 22 -52.80 16.57 26.49
N ALA A 23 -52.99 15.43 27.16
CA ALA A 23 -52.30 15.13 28.40
C ALA A 23 -50.77 15.10 28.18
N ARG A 24 -50.01 15.86 28.98
CA ARG A 24 -48.56 16.01 28.86
C ARG A 24 -47.82 14.67 29.05
N LYS A 25 -47.55 13.94 27.96
CA LYS A 25 -46.30 13.19 27.87
C LYS A 25 -45.14 14.19 27.86
N SER A 26 -44.05 13.84 28.53
CA SER A 26 -42.84 14.67 28.56
C SER A 26 -42.31 14.89 27.13
N SER A 27 -41.84 16.10 26.86
CA SER A 27 -41.09 16.39 25.64
C SER A 27 -39.75 15.65 25.73
N ALA A 28 -39.70 14.42 25.24
CA ALA A 28 -38.45 13.74 24.95
C ALA A 28 -37.68 14.65 23.97
N ARG A 29 -36.50 15.13 24.41
CA ARG A 29 -35.68 16.08 23.64
C ARG A 29 -35.53 15.55 22.22
N LYS A 30 -35.96 16.32 21.21
CA LYS A 30 -35.55 16.07 19.82
C LYS A 30 -34.03 16.14 19.81
N THR A 31 -33.38 15.02 19.50
CA THR A 31 -31.93 14.97 19.35
C THR A 31 -31.51 15.91 18.23
N GLU A 32 -30.43 16.66 18.48
CA GLU A 32 -30.01 17.80 17.66
C GLU A 32 -29.31 17.34 16.38
N ARG A 33 -30.13 16.93 15.42
CA ARG A 33 -29.67 16.29 14.17
C ARG A 33 -29.20 17.33 13.15
N LEU A 34 -28.02 17.09 12.55
CA LEU A 34 -27.41 17.97 11.56
C LEU A 34 -28.34 18.24 10.36
N SER A 35 -28.35 19.50 9.90
CA SER A 35 -29.08 19.91 8.69
C SER A 35 -28.34 19.49 7.40
N PRO A 36 -29.03 19.33 6.26
CA PRO A 36 -28.40 18.91 5.01
C PRO A 36 -27.40 19.96 4.46
N PRO A 37 -26.35 19.52 3.75
CA PRO A 37 -25.47 20.37 2.94
C PRO A 37 -26.22 21.27 1.95
N LEU A 38 -25.58 22.39 1.61
CA LEU A 38 -26.16 23.46 0.78
C LEU A 38 -25.44 23.60 -0.56
N ASP A 39 -26.00 24.41 -1.45
CA ASP A 39 -25.42 24.81 -2.74
C ASP A 39 -24.81 23.67 -3.57
N ILE A 40 -25.48 22.50 -3.58
CA ILE A 40 -24.98 21.33 -4.31
C ILE A 40 -24.96 21.60 -5.82
N GLN A 41 -23.80 21.41 -6.42
CA GLN A 41 -23.51 21.51 -7.85
C GLN A 41 -22.95 20.17 -8.32
N LEU A 42 -23.28 19.79 -9.56
CA LEU A 42 -22.77 18.59 -10.22
C LEU A 42 -22.23 19.02 -11.59
N GLU A 43 -21.02 18.60 -11.97
CA GLU A 43 -20.40 18.95 -13.26
C GLU A 43 -19.83 17.69 -13.93
N THR A 44 -20.12 17.46 -15.21
CA THR A 44 -19.63 16.28 -15.93
C THR A 44 -18.15 16.49 -16.24
N VAL A 45 -17.28 15.60 -15.75
CA VAL A 45 -15.82 15.75 -15.86
C VAL A 45 -15.32 15.13 -17.16
N ASN A 46 -15.69 13.88 -17.44
CA ASN A 46 -15.31 13.18 -18.67
C ASN A 46 -16.29 12.03 -19.01
N CYS A 47 -15.85 11.11 -19.87
CA CYS A 47 -16.63 9.94 -20.31
C CYS A 47 -17.01 8.97 -19.17
N THR A 48 -16.29 8.95 -18.05
CA THR A 48 -16.45 7.98 -16.94
C THR A 48 -16.48 8.63 -15.54
N ALA A 49 -16.63 9.95 -15.46
CA ALA A 49 -16.60 10.69 -14.18
C ALA A 49 -17.46 11.97 -14.16
N PHE A 50 -17.94 12.31 -12.96
CA PHE A 50 -18.53 13.62 -12.64
C PHE A 50 -18.02 14.15 -11.30
N SER A 51 -18.07 15.47 -11.09
CA SER A 51 -17.77 16.11 -9.81
C SER A 51 -19.04 16.44 -9.03
N VAL A 52 -18.89 16.53 -7.71
CA VAL A 52 -19.93 16.88 -6.75
C VAL A 52 -19.36 17.96 -5.84
N ARG A 53 -19.95 19.17 -5.85
CA ARG A 53 -19.54 20.30 -5.01
C ARG A 53 -20.68 20.73 -4.09
N TRP A 54 -20.40 21.08 -2.84
CA TRP A 54 -21.42 21.50 -1.86
C TRP A 54 -20.85 22.47 -0.81
N LYS A 55 -21.70 23.04 0.04
CA LYS A 55 -21.33 23.91 1.17
C LYS A 55 -21.87 23.42 2.50
N MET A 56 -21.30 23.95 3.58
CA MET A 56 -21.65 23.61 4.96
C MET A 56 -23.11 23.93 5.31
N PRO A 57 -23.80 23.12 6.14
CA PRO A 57 -25.17 23.38 6.56
C PRO A 57 -25.33 24.65 7.43
N ARG A 58 -26.36 25.46 7.12
CA ARG A 58 -26.68 26.76 7.79
C ARG A 58 -26.98 26.68 9.29
N ARG A 59 -27.29 25.50 9.82
CA ARG A 59 -27.45 25.26 11.27
C ARG A 59 -26.88 23.88 11.62
N HIS A 60 -25.68 23.88 12.18
CA HIS A 60 -25.08 22.72 12.82
C HIS A 60 -25.05 22.98 14.33
N VAL A 61 -25.52 22.01 15.12
CA VAL A 61 -25.58 22.10 16.60
C VAL A 61 -24.45 21.32 17.27
N SER A 62 -23.64 20.63 16.46
CA SER A 62 -22.42 19.93 16.84
C SER A 62 -21.37 20.12 15.74
N THR A 63 -20.10 19.86 16.06
CA THR A 63 -19.02 19.77 15.08
C THR A 63 -19.33 18.72 14.02
N ILE A 64 -19.25 19.10 12.74
CA ILE A 64 -19.31 18.21 11.58
C ILE A 64 -17.92 17.62 11.38
N THR A 65 -17.81 16.29 11.25
CA THR A 65 -16.53 15.58 11.05
C THR A 65 -16.36 15.09 9.61
N GLY A 66 -17.43 15.11 8.81
CA GLY A 66 -17.37 14.69 7.41
C GLY A 66 -18.72 14.76 6.70
N TYR A 67 -18.72 14.34 5.44
CA TYR A 67 -19.89 14.22 4.58
C TYR A 67 -19.99 12.83 3.98
N LYS A 68 -21.19 12.41 3.56
CA LYS A 68 -21.39 11.18 2.78
C LYS A 68 -22.09 11.54 1.47
N VAL A 69 -21.47 11.19 0.35
CA VAL A 69 -22.02 11.40 -1.01
C VAL A 69 -22.65 10.09 -1.47
N PHE A 70 -23.97 10.08 -1.57
CA PHE A 70 -24.75 8.93 -2.01
C PHE A 70 -25.02 9.03 -3.51
N TYR A 71 -24.65 8.02 -4.30
CA TYR A 71 -24.90 7.99 -5.74
C TYR A 71 -25.40 6.62 -6.25
N THR A 72 -26.22 6.63 -7.30
CA THR A 72 -26.75 5.41 -7.94
C THR A 72 -26.87 5.58 -9.45
N GLU A 73 -26.64 4.51 -10.21
CA GLU A 73 -26.98 4.46 -11.65
C GLU A 73 -28.51 4.58 -11.81
N MET A 74 -28.92 5.28 -12.87
CA MET A 74 -30.30 5.58 -13.22
C MET A 74 -30.62 5.06 -14.62
N ARG A 75 -31.68 4.26 -14.74
CA ARG A 75 -32.27 3.87 -16.04
C ARG A 75 -33.75 4.21 -16.04
N ASN A 76 -34.23 4.88 -17.07
CA ASN A 76 -35.63 5.30 -17.22
C ASN A 76 -36.18 6.01 -15.97
N ASN A 77 -35.40 6.94 -15.40
CA ASN A 77 -35.66 7.66 -14.15
C ASN A 77 -35.89 6.80 -12.89
N ARG A 78 -35.54 5.51 -12.90
CA ARG A 78 -35.48 4.63 -11.73
C ARG A 78 -34.02 4.28 -11.38
N PRO A 79 -33.68 4.16 -10.08
CA PRO A 79 -32.37 3.64 -9.69
C PRO A 79 -32.28 2.15 -10.04
N THR A 80 -31.14 1.70 -10.53
CA THR A 80 -30.90 0.27 -10.87
C THR A 80 -30.40 -0.56 -9.70
N SER A 81 -29.92 0.09 -8.64
CA SER A 81 -29.32 -0.54 -7.46
C SER A 81 -29.65 0.26 -6.19
N ASN A 82 -29.18 -0.24 -5.04
CA ASN A 82 -29.01 0.62 -3.87
C ASN A 82 -27.98 1.73 -4.18
N ALA A 83 -28.08 2.86 -3.48
CA ALA A 83 -27.12 3.94 -3.61
C ALA A 83 -25.80 3.62 -2.88
N VAL A 84 -24.69 3.77 -3.60
CA VAL A 84 -23.33 3.68 -3.05
C VAL A 84 -23.07 4.93 -2.22
N ALA A 85 -22.52 4.76 -1.01
CA ALA A 85 -22.17 5.85 -0.11
C ALA A 85 -20.65 6.04 -0.08
N LEU A 86 -20.17 7.16 -0.58
CA LEU A 86 -18.77 7.58 -0.50
C LEU A 86 -18.59 8.51 0.70
N GLU A 87 -17.75 8.13 1.67
CA GLU A 87 -17.45 8.99 2.82
C GLU A 87 -16.33 9.98 2.50
N VAL A 88 -16.52 11.24 2.90
CA VAL A 88 -15.62 12.37 2.66
C VAL A 88 -15.35 13.04 4.01
N PRO A 89 -14.36 12.56 4.79
CA PRO A 89 -14.02 13.14 6.08
C PRO A 89 -13.42 14.54 5.93
N LEU A 90 -13.57 15.37 6.96
CA LEU A 90 -12.92 16.69 7.04
C LEU A 90 -11.54 16.57 7.68
N SER A 91 -10.54 17.25 7.10
CA SER A 91 -9.20 17.32 7.68
C SER A 91 -9.20 18.14 8.98
N LEU A 92 -8.28 17.80 9.89
CA LEU A 92 -8.22 18.45 11.21
C LEU A 92 -7.97 19.96 11.10
N GLU A 93 -7.24 20.42 10.09
CA GLU A 93 -7.01 21.84 9.81
C GLU A 93 -8.32 22.61 9.57
N MET A 94 -9.24 22.05 8.78
CA MET A 94 -10.55 22.66 8.47
C MET A 94 -11.46 22.82 9.70
N LEU A 95 -11.15 22.15 10.80
CA LEU A 95 -11.89 22.28 12.06
C LEU A 95 -11.33 23.39 12.98
N THR A 96 -10.14 23.92 12.70
CA THR A 96 -9.42 24.84 13.61
C THR A 96 -9.44 26.32 13.23
N THR A 97 -9.91 26.68 12.03
CA THR A 97 -9.78 28.05 11.51
C THR A 97 -10.78 29.06 12.08
N GLY A 98 -11.91 28.61 12.64
CA GLY A 98 -12.89 29.47 13.34
C GLY A 98 -13.58 30.54 12.48
N GLN A 99 -13.36 30.56 11.15
CA GLN A 99 -13.67 31.69 10.29
C GLN A 99 -14.33 31.23 8.98
N PHE A 100 -15.64 30.93 9.04
CA PHE A 100 -16.43 30.52 7.87
C PHE A 100 -17.76 31.28 7.78
N ASP A 101 -17.78 32.38 7.00
CA ASP A 101 -18.98 33.12 6.60
C ASP A 101 -19.85 32.35 5.57
N GLY A 102 -20.11 31.05 5.83
CA GLY A 102 -20.97 30.20 5.00
C GLY A 102 -20.48 29.97 3.55
N GLN A 103 -19.24 30.33 3.24
CA GLN A 103 -18.75 30.48 1.87
C GLN A 103 -17.79 29.38 1.41
N ALA A 104 -17.27 28.55 2.32
CA ALA A 104 -16.45 27.38 1.99
C ALA A 104 -17.26 26.33 1.22
N SER A 105 -16.73 25.92 0.06
CA SER A 105 -17.24 24.82 -0.75
C SER A 105 -16.28 23.64 -0.72
N PHE A 106 -16.81 22.45 -0.56
CA PHE A 106 -16.12 21.16 -0.64
C PHE A 106 -16.48 20.52 -1.98
N ASP A 107 -15.55 19.81 -2.63
CA ASP A 107 -15.87 18.96 -3.77
C ASP A 107 -15.12 17.63 -3.81
N VAL A 108 -15.68 16.68 -4.55
CA VAL A 108 -15.11 15.36 -4.84
C VAL A 108 -15.42 14.96 -6.29
N VAL A 109 -14.54 14.18 -6.91
CA VAL A 109 -14.77 13.59 -8.24
C VAL A 109 -15.08 12.10 -8.06
N ILE A 110 -16.17 11.64 -8.68
CA ILE A 110 -16.57 10.22 -8.70
C ILE A 110 -16.25 9.67 -10.09
N GLY A 111 -15.29 8.75 -10.16
CA GLY A 111 -14.84 8.08 -11.39
C GLY A 111 -15.27 6.62 -11.50
N ASN A 112 -14.70 5.91 -12.48
CA ASN A 112 -15.02 4.51 -12.82
C ASN A 112 -16.52 4.26 -13.10
N LEU A 113 -17.21 5.28 -13.61
CA LEU A 113 -18.62 5.24 -13.97
C LEU A 113 -18.78 4.81 -15.44
N LYS A 114 -19.97 4.29 -15.78
CA LYS A 114 -20.31 3.86 -17.14
C LYS A 114 -20.41 5.08 -18.09
N VAL A 115 -20.02 4.89 -19.34
CA VAL A 115 -20.08 5.95 -20.38
C VAL A 115 -21.54 6.27 -20.75
N ALA A 116 -21.81 7.53 -21.09
CA ALA A 116 -23.14 8.06 -21.45
C ALA A 116 -24.28 7.63 -20.50
N THR A 117 -23.98 7.44 -19.21
CA THR A 117 -24.89 6.86 -18.22
C THR A 117 -25.31 7.93 -17.21
N GLN A 118 -26.59 7.94 -16.85
CA GLN A 118 -27.16 8.86 -15.88
C GLN A 118 -27.04 8.31 -14.46
N TYR A 119 -26.75 9.20 -13.51
CA TYR A 119 -26.60 8.92 -12.09
C TYR A 119 -27.40 9.92 -11.26
N ARG A 120 -27.89 9.48 -10.10
CA ARG A 120 -28.58 10.33 -9.10
C ARG A 120 -27.72 10.45 -7.85
N VAL A 121 -27.49 11.68 -7.39
CA VAL A 121 -26.51 12.05 -6.35
C VAL A 121 -27.18 12.87 -5.24
N SER A 122 -26.83 12.61 -3.98
CA SER A 122 -27.18 13.46 -2.82
C SER A 122 -26.05 13.48 -1.79
N VAL A 123 -26.00 14.49 -0.92
CA VAL A 123 -24.93 14.62 0.10
C VAL A 123 -25.53 14.78 1.50
N GLY A 124 -25.07 14.00 2.48
CA GLY A 124 -25.37 14.16 3.91
C GLY A 124 -24.15 14.64 4.69
N ALA A 125 -24.36 15.17 5.90
CA ALA A 125 -23.30 15.56 6.83
C ALA A 125 -23.32 14.66 8.07
N TYR A 126 -22.15 14.30 8.62
CA TYR A 126 -22.04 13.55 9.88
C TYR A 126 -21.08 14.25 10.86
N GLY A 127 -21.23 13.94 12.14
CA GLY A 127 -20.51 14.60 13.23
C GLY A 127 -20.79 13.96 14.57
N TRP A 128 -20.32 14.59 15.65
CA TRP A 128 -20.39 14.05 17.02
C TRP A 128 -21.82 13.82 17.55
N ALA A 129 -22.84 14.47 16.97
CA ALA A 129 -24.26 14.22 17.27
C ALA A 129 -24.93 13.18 16.35
N GLY A 130 -24.16 12.46 15.54
CA GLY A 130 -24.64 11.46 14.58
C GLY A 130 -24.97 12.01 13.18
N GLU A 131 -25.53 11.16 12.33
CA GLU A 131 -25.77 11.49 10.92
C GLU A 131 -26.96 12.44 10.70
N GLY A 132 -26.68 13.54 9.99
CA GLY A 132 -27.68 14.46 9.45
C GLY A 132 -28.52 13.85 8.34
N ARG A 133 -29.54 14.59 7.88
CA ARG A 133 -30.31 14.17 6.71
C ARG A 133 -29.52 14.45 5.42
N PRO A 134 -29.52 13.54 4.43
CA PRO A 134 -29.06 13.86 3.08
C PRO A 134 -29.83 15.02 2.45
N SER A 135 -29.22 15.65 1.47
CA SER A 135 -29.81 16.69 0.64
C SER A 135 -30.96 16.17 -0.23
N MET A 136 -31.66 17.10 -0.89
CA MET A 136 -32.42 16.73 -2.09
C MET A 136 -31.47 16.10 -3.12
N PRO A 137 -31.86 14.97 -3.76
CA PRO A 137 -31.07 14.36 -4.81
C PRO A 137 -31.12 15.18 -6.11
N ARG A 138 -30.08 15.04 -6.93
CA ARG A 138 -29.90 15.68 -8.23
C ARG A 138 -29.33 14.67 -9.22
N ASP A 139 -29.68 14.79 -10.50
CA ASP A 139 -29.26 13.84 -11.52
C ASP A 139 -28.20 14.46 -12.45
N ILE A 140 -27.23 13.66 -12.90
CA ILE A 140 -26.18 14.04 -13.84
C ILE A 140 -25.79 12.86 -14.74
N GLY A 141 -25.30 13.13 -15.96
CA GLY A 141 -24.73 12.13 -16.87
C GLY A 141 -23.21 12.20 -16.96
N THR A 142 -22.57 11.08 -17.26
CA THR A 142 -21.21 11.03 -17.83
C THR A 142 -21.22 11.48 -19.30
N GLY A 143 -20.04 11.71 -19.89
CA GLY A 143 -19.91 12.19 -21.27
C GLY A 143 -20.59 11.31 -22.34
N SER A 144 -21.11 11.95 -23.39
CA SER A 144 -21.77 11.29 -24.54
C SER A 144 -20.77 10.61 -25.48
N LEU A 145 -21.22 9.56 -26.19
CA LEU A 145 -20.39 8.76 -27.10
C LEU A 145 -19.63 9.62 -28.14
N GLU A 146 -20.32 10.57 -28.77
CA GLU A 146 -19.77 11.44 -29.83
C GLU A 146 -18.57 12.29 -29.37
N LYS A 147 -18.41 12.47 -28.05
CA LYS A 147 -17.35 13.28 -27.44
C LYS A 147 -16.15 12.45 -26.95
N CYS A 148 -16.16 11.15 -27.21
CA CYS A 148 -15.26 10.16 -26.62
C CYS A 148 -14.81 9.10 -27.65
N MET A 149 -14.65 9.47 -28.93
CA MET A 149 -14.32 8.51 -30.00
C MET A 149 -12.80 8.27 -30.14
N PRO A 150 -12.33 7.00 -30.13
CA PRO A 150 -10.97 6.64 -30.53
C PRO A 150 -10.80 6.74 -32.07
N PRO A 151 -9.59 6.55 -32.61
CA PRO A 151 -9.36 6.62 -34.05
C PRO A 151 -9.96 5.44 -34.83
N ALA A 152 -10.17 5.64 -36.12
CA ALA A 152 -10.38 4.57 -37.09
C ALA A 152 -9.10 3.70 -37.25
N PRO A 153 -9.22 2.43 -37.68
CA PRO A 153 -8.06 1.59 -37.95
C PRO A 153 -7.13 2.21 -39.01
N PRO A 154 -5.79 2.16 -38.83
CA PRO A 154 -4.81 2.49 -39.87
C PRO A 154 -4.99 1.64 -41.13
N THR A 155 -4.42 2.11 -42.25
CA THR A 155 -4.37 1.31 -43.48
C THR A 155 -3.56 0.03 -43.27
N GLN A 156 -3.85 -1.02 -44.06
CA GLN A 156 -3.02 -2.22 -44.17
C GLN A 156 -1.53 -1.83 -44.33
N PRO A 157 -0.60 -2.40 -43.52
CA PRO A 157 0.80 -2.05 -43.61
C PRO A 157 1.41 -2.57 -44.91
N LYS A 158 2.29 -1.76 -45.51
CA LYS A 158 3.17 -2.17 -46.60
C LYS A 158 4.51 -2.54 -46.02
N VAL A 159 4.92 -3.78 -46.26
CA VAL A 159 6.14 -4.39 -45.71
C VAL A 159 7.06 -4.74 -46.87
N VAL A 160 8.35 -4.45 -46.73
CA VAL A 160 9.39 -4.67 -47.74
C VAL A 160 10.63 -5.23 -47.03
N PRO A 161 11.24 -6.33 -47.50
CA PRO A 161 12.48 -6.82 -46.90
C PRO A 161 13.67 -5.90 -47.21
N VAL A 162 14.53 -5.71 -46.21
CA VAL A 162 15.72 -4.86 -46.28
C VAL A 162 16.99 -5.70 -46.21
N SER A 163 17.00 -6.74 -45.38
CA SER A 163 18.08 -7.73 -45.28
C SER A 163 17.50 -9.13 -44.97
N ASP A 164 18.37 -10.05 -44.57
CA ASP A 164 18.04 -11.32 -43.94
C ASP A 164 17.43 -11.16 -42.52
N THR A 165 17.61 -9.99 -41.91
CA THR A 165 17.32 -9.72 -40.49
C THR A 165 16.50 -8.46 -40.26
N GLU A 166 16.15 -7.72 -41.33
CA GLU A 166 15.43 -6.44 -41.28
C GLU A 166 14.25 -6.39 -42.27
N LEU A 167 13.09 -5.91 -41.80
CA LEU A 167 11.91 -5.57 -42.61
C LEU A 167 11.52 -4.10 -42.40
N ALA A 168 11.26 -3.36 -43.50
CA ALA A 168 10.75 -2.00 -43.47
C ALA A 168 9.22 -1.97 -43.59
N LEU A 169 8.56 -1.17 -42.76
CA LEU A 169 7.11 -1.04 -42.68
C LEU A 169 6.65 0.40 -42.94
N SER A 170 5.50 0.57 -43.60
CA SER A 170 4.84 1.86 -43.77
C SER A 170 3.31 1.75 -43.85
N TRP A 171 2.61 2.72 -43.28
CA TRP A 171 1.14 2.80 -43.24
C TRP A 171 0.67 4.25 -43.38
N GLN A 172 -0.63 4.49 -43.28
CA GLN A 172 -1.26 5.80 -43.21
C GLN A 172 -2.35 5.80 -42.13
N HIS A 173 -2.77 6.99 -41.67
CA HIS A 173 -3.85 7.18 -40.72
C HIS A 173 -5.18 6.61 -41.27
N GLY A 174 -6.08 6.20 -40.37
CA GLY A 174 -7.44 5.78 -40.73
C GLY A 174 -8.33 6.94 -41.19
N GLU A 175 -9.54 6.62 -41.68
CA GLU A 175 -10.48 7.60 -42.27
C GLU A 175 -10.97 8.69 -41.28
N SER A 176 -10.75 8.51 -39.98
CA SER A 176 -11.08 9.46 -38.92
C SER A 176 -10.12 9.29 -37.75
N GLU A 177 -9.69 10.39 -37.14
CA GLU A 177 -8.89 10.37 -35.91
C GLU A 177 -9.76 10.25 -34.65
N GLY A 178 -11.09 10.27 -34.78
CA GLY A 178 -12.03 10.25 -33.65
C GLY A 178 -12.26 11.64 -33.07
N SER A 179 -12.33 11.76 -31.75
CA SER A 179 -12.57 13.05 -31.05
C SER A 179 -11.29 13.82 -30.69
N ALA A 180 -10.10 13.24 -30.90
CA ALA A 180 -8.79 13.84 -30.62
C ALA A 180 -7.75 13.32 -31.64
N PRO A 181 -6.68 14.08 -31.96
CA PRO A 181 -5.66 13.64 -32.92
C PRO A 181 -4.92 12.38 -32.44
N VAL A 182 -4.41 11.59 -33.40
CA VAL A 182 -3.56 10.43 -33.11
C VAL A 182 -2.26 10.89 -32.44
N LEU A 183 -1.87 10.21 -31.37
CA LEU A 183 -0.66 10.47 -30.59
C LEU A 183 0.49 9.55 -31.01
N TYR A 184 0.19 8.26 -31.20
CA TYR A 184 1.15 7.24 -31.62
C TYR A 184 0.42 6.00 -32.18
N PHE A 185 1.19 5.08 -32.75
CA PHE A 185 0.75 3.79 -33.23
C PHE A 185 1.32 2.64 -32.38
N LEU A 186 0.57 1.55 -32.28
CA LEU A 186 0.98 0.27 -31.74
C LEU A 186 1.10 -0.72 -32.89
N VAL A 187 2.28 -1.32 -33.05
CA VAL A 187 2.58 -2.32 -34.08
C VAL A 187 2.69 -3.69 -33.41
N ALA A 188 2.13 -4.73 -34.04
CA ALA A 188 2.31 -6.11 -33.63
C ALA A 188 2.63 -6.99 -34.84
N TYR A 189 3.40 -8.05 -34.63
CA TYR A 189 3.80 -9.01 -35.65
C TYR A 189 3.53 -10.46 -35.23
N ILE A 190 3.50 -11.36 -36.21
CA ILE A 190 3.38 -12.81 -36.01
C ILE A 190 4.14 -13.54 -37.13
N ARG A 191 4.79 -14.66 -36.83
CA ARG A 191 5.30 -15.61 -37.84
C ARG A 191 4.23 -16.68 -38.06
N PRO A 192 3.48 -16.68 -39.18
CA PRO A 192 2.26 -17.47 -39.31
C PRO A 192 2.48 -19.00 -39.27
N GLU A 193 3.71 -19.48 -39.48
CA GLU A 193 4.07 -20.90 -39.38
C GLU A 193 4.59 -21.33 -37.99
N MET A 194 4.93 -20.37 -37.10
CA MET A 194 5.70 -20.61 -35.87
C MET A 194 5.02 -20.07 -34.61
N ASP A 195 4.23 -19.00 -34.71
CA ASP A 195 3.60 -18.30 -33.60
C ASP A 195 2.07 -18.41 -33.66
N THR A 196 1.42 -18.65 -32.52
CA THR A 196 -0.06 -18.65 -32.39
C THR A 196 -0.62 -17.33 -31.86
N GLU A 197 0.24 -16.41 -31.41
CA GLU A 197 -0.13 -15.12 -30.80
C GLU A 197 0.63 -13.95 -31.42
N TRP A 198 0.03 -12.76 -31.35
CA TRP A 198 0.62 -11.54 -31.89
C TRP A 198 1.61 -10.90 -30.91
N THR A 199 2.88 -10.83 -31.29
CA THR A 199 3.94 -10.15 -30.53
C THR A 199 3.81 -8.63 -30.73
N TYR A 200 3.49 -7.91 -29.65
CA TYR A 200 3.40 -6.44 -29.67
C TYR A 200 4.77 -5.80 -29.42
N ILE A 201 5.11 -4.80 -30.24
CA ILE A 201 6.22 -3.89 -29.98
C ILE A 201 5.84 -3.00 -28.79
N ARG A 202 6.76 -2.78 -27.85
CA ARG A 202 6.48 -2.11 -26.57
C ARG A 202 6.55 -0.59 -26.67
N GLU A 203 7.35 -0.11 -27.61
CA GLU A 203 7.67 1.28 -27.87
C GLU A 203 6.54 1.92 -28.69
N PRO A 204 5.96 3.06 -28.26
CA PRO A 204 4.96 3.77 -29.04
C PRO A 204 5.62 4.43 -30.26
N ILE A 205 5.13 4.15 -31.46
CA ILE A 205 5.68 4.69 -32.71
C ILE A 205 4.96 5.99 -33.06
N GLU A 206 5.66 7.14 -33.08
CA GLU A 206 5.06 8.44 -33.44
C GLU A 206 4.99 8.65 -34.96
N SER A 207 5.84 7.94 -35.72
CA SER A 207 5.87 7.98 -37.18
C SER A 207 4.87 7.03 -37.87
N ASN A 208 4.72 7.16 -39.19
CA ASN A 208 3.91 6.27 -40.04
C ASN A 208 4.76 5.19 -40.75
N SER A 209 6.01 4.98 -40.32
CA SER A 209 6.95 4.05 -40.96
C SER A 209 8.16 3.76 -40.08
N MET A 210 8.54 2.49 -39.96
CA MET A 210 9.67 2.03 -39.15
C MET A 210 10.48 0.95 -39.89
N VAL A 211 11.73 0.71 -39.46
CA VAL A 211 12.45 -0.53 -39.76
C VAL A 211 12.45 -1.39 -38.50
N LEU A 212 12.09 -2.67 -38.63
CA LEU A 212 12.16 -3.67 -37.59
C LEU A 212 13.37 -4.58 -37.85
N LYS A 213 14.27 -4.68 -36.87
CA LYS A 213 15.56 -5.38 -36.96
C LYS A 213 15.61 -6.58 -36.03
N GLY A 214 16.61 -7.46 -36.18
CA GLY A 214 16.77 -8.65 -35.33
C GLY A 214 15.76 -9.76 -35.64
N LEU A 215 15.22 -9.79 -36.85
CA LEU A 215 14.30 -10.83 -37.31
C LEU A 215 15.07 -12.08 -37.76
N PHE A 216 14.44 -13.25 -37.67
CA PHE A 216 15.03 -14.49 -38.20
C PHE A 216 15.10 -14.47 -39.74
N PRO A 217 16.23 -14.88 -40.35
CA PRO A 217 16.35 -15.17 -41.78
C PRO A 217 15.39 -16.27 -42.26
N GLU A 218 15.12 -16.29 -43.56
CA GLU A 218 14.28 -17.29 -44.24
C GLU A 218 12.94 -17.54 -43.51
N THR A 219 12.27 -16.48 -43.04
CA THR A 219 11.08 -16.57 -42.19
C THR A 219 10.00 -15.59 -42.66
N GLU A 220 8.74 -16.05 -42.76
CA GLU A 220 7.59 -15.19 -43.04
C GLU A 220 7.13 -14.38 -41.81
N TYR A 221 6.75 -13.12 -42.04
CA TYR A 221 6.14 -12.24 -41.05
C TYR A 221 4.87 -11.57 -41.58
N GLN A 222 3.88 -11.44 -40.69
CA GLN A 222 2.68 -10.63 -40.86
C GLN A 222 2.56 -9.59 -39.74
N PHE A 223 1.89 -8.47 -40.01
CA PHE A 223 1.82 -7.29 -39.15
C PHE A 223 0.40 -6.70 -39.08
N VAL A 224 0.06 -6.15 -37.93
CA VAL A 224 -1.13 -5.30 -37.71
C VAL A 224 -0.77 -4.05 -36.92
N ILE A 225 -1.50 -2.96 -37.18
CA ILE A 225 -1.23 -1.65 -36.58
C ILE A 225 -2.51 -1.05 -36.01
N ARG A 226 -2.43 -0.41 -34.84
CA ARG A 226 -3.51 0.35 -34.21
C ARG A 226 -3.06 1.79 -33.97
N ALA A 227 -3.93 2.77 -34.16
CA ALA A 227 -3.71 4.16 -33.79
C ALA A 227 -4.25 4.42 -32.37
N VAL A 228 -3.62 5.34 -31.63
CA VAL A 228 -4.04 5.72 -30.27
C VAL A 228 -4.25 7.23 -30.20
N ASN A 229 -5.38 7.69 -29.65
CA ASN A 229 -5.60 9.09 -29.29
C ASN A 229 -5.91 9.24 -27.79
N ALA A 230 -6.15 10.47 -27.34
CA ALA A 230 -6.49 10.79 -25.94
C ALA A 230 -7.84 10.20 -25.43
N HIS A 231 -8.56 9.43 -26.25
CA HIS A 231 -9.83 8.79 -25.93
C HIS A 231 -9.82 7.25 -26.12
N GLY A 232 -8.79 6.68 -26.75
CA GLY A 232 -8.60 5.24 -26.81
C GLY A 232 -7.78 4.73 -28.00
N ILE A 233 -7.76 3.41 -28.14
CA ILE A 233 -7.04 2.66 -29.17
C ILE A 233 -8.03 2.27 -30.29
N SER A 234 -7.60 2.34 -31.54
CA SER A 234 -8.39 1.92 -32.70
C SER A 234 -8.57 0.40 -32.79
N PRO A 235 -9.53 -0.09 -33.59
CA PRO A 235 -9.45 -1.44 -34.16
C PRO A 235 -8.12 -1.64 -34.91
N PRO A 236 -7.63 -2.89 -35.08
CA PRO A 236 -6.45 -3.16 -35.89
C PRO A 236 -6.68 -2.86 -37.37
N SER A 237 -5.61 -2.50 -38.07
CA SER A 237 -5.53 -2.52 -39.53
C SER A 237 -5.82 -3.93 -40.07
N ALA A 238 -6.14 -4.03 -41.36
CA ALA A 238 -6.02 -5.31 -42.06
C ALA A 238 -4.57 -5.82 -41.98
N ILE A 239 -4.42 -7.15 -41.89
CA ILE A 239 -3.12 -7.84 -41.87
C ILE A 239 -2.49 -7.78 -43.27
N ASN A 240 -1.17 -7.60 -43.41
CA ASN A 240 -0.51 -7.72 -44.71
C ASN A 240 -0.43 -9.18 -45.22
N ILE A 241 -0.27 -9.33 -46.54
CA ILE A 241 0.19 -10.60 -47.13
C ILE A 241 1.55 -10.94 -46.50
N PRO A 242 1.84 -12.20 -46.11
CA PRO A 242 3.12 -12.58 -45.52
C PRO A 242 4.32 -12.07 -46.35
N VAL A 243 5.37 -11.62 -45.66
CA VAL A 243 6.63 -11.19 -46.27
C VAL A 243 7.78 -11.94 -45.62
N HIS A 244 8.60 -12.56 -46.46
CA HIS A 244 9.78 -13.32 -46.10
C HIS A 244 10.99 -12.37 -45.93
N THR A 245 11.85 -12.63 -44.95
CA THR A 245 13.21 -12.07 -44.88
C THR A 245 14.09 -12.60 -46.02
N LEU A 246 15.21 -11.93 -46.34
CA LEU A 246 16.09 -12.38 -47.44
C LEU A 246 16.96 -13.60 -47.04
N GLY A 247 17.36 -14.38 -48.05
CA GLY A 247 18.29 -15.49 -47.88
C GLY A 247 19.76 -15.04 -47.93
N SER A 248 20.62 -15.71 -47.15
CA SER A 248 22.07 -15.45 -47.12
C SER A 248 22.75 -15.61 -48.49
N SER A 249 22.18 -16.40 -49.41
CA SER A 249 22.62 -16.53 -50.81
C SER A 249 22.33 -15.32 -51.70
N ASP A 250 21.28 -14.56 -51.39
CA ASP A 250 20.64 -13.66 -52.34
C ASP A 250 21.26 -12.25 -52.34
N ILE A 251 22.12 -12.00 -51.35
CA ILE A 251 23.04 -10.85 -51.27
C ILE A 251 24.15 -10.94 -52.36
N GLY A 252 24.25 -12.08 -53.06
CA GLY A 252 25.32 -12.45 -53.99
C GLY A 252 25.25 -11.93 -55.44
N SER A 253 24.57 -10.81 -55.74
CA SER A 253 24.71 -10.14 -57.05
C SER A 253 24.46 -8.63 -56.94
N GLY A 254 25.45 -7.82 -57.30
CA GLY A 254 25.45 -6.39 -56.95
C GLY A 254 24.83 -5.46 -57.99
N ASP A 255 24.12 -4.44 -57.51
CA ASP A 255 24.14 -3.10 -58.11
C ASP A 255 24.10 -2.04 -56.98
N TYR A 256 25.22 -1.35 -56.75
CA TYR A 256 25.39 -0.43 -55.62
C TYR A 256 24.85 0.97 -55.97
N ASN A 257 23.84 1.45 -55.24
CA ASN A 257 23.49 2.88 -55.18
C ASN A 257 23.54 3.43 -53.76
N VAL A 258 24.79 3.59 -53.32
CA VAL A 258 25.32 4.45 -52.26
C VAL A 258 24.35 5.48 -51.65
N TYR A 259 24.22 5.44 -50.32
CA TYR A 259 24.07 6.65 -49.51
C TYR A 259 25.18 6.69 -48.44
N ILE A 260 25.91 7.80 -48.40
CA ILE A 260 27.07 8.00 -47.52
C ILE A 260 26.60 8.53 -46.16
N SER A 261 26.92 7.80 -45.09
CA SER A 261 27.05 8.39 -43.76
C SER A 261 28.47 8.95 -43.60
N ASN A 262 28.61 10.27 -43.42
CA ASN A 262 29.90 10.85 -43.02
C ASN A 262 30.17 10.52 -41.55
N SER A 263 31.00 9.51 -41.31
CA SER A 263 31.65 9.27 -40.03
C SER A 263 33.11 9.75 -40.11
N ASP A 264 33.50 10.68 -39.24
CA ASP A 264 34.87 11.21 -39.16
C ASP A 264 35.32 11.24 -37.70
N SER A 265 35.76 10.07 -37.22
CA SER A 265 36.45 9.83 -35.96
C SER A 265 37.20 8.51 -36.09
N LYS A 266 38.36 8.40 -35.45
CA LYS A 266 39.34 7.32 -35.65
C LYS A 266 39.67 6.63 -34.33
N ASP A 267 40.07 5.36 -34.45
CA ASP A 267 41.03 4.58 -33.65
C ASP A 267 40.97 4.70 -32.10
N GLU A 268 41.08 3.65 -31.28
CA GLU A 268 41.27 2.21 -31.47
C GLU A 268 40.95 1.54 -30.11
N ASP A 269 40.43 0.31 -30.10
CA ASP A 269 40.72 -0.77 -29.13
C ASP A 269 39.64 -1.87 -29.23
N GLY A 270 40.06 -3.13 -29.30
CA GLY A 270 39.18 -4.27 -29.54
C GLY A 270 38.97 -5.16 -28.30
N PHE A 271 37.74 -5.61 -28.11
CA PHE A 271 37.39 -6.78 -27.30
C PHE A 271 36.54 -7.75 -28.13
N GLU A 272 36.58 -9.02 -27.77
CA GLU A 272 35.95 -10.11 -28.51
C GLU A 272 34.42 -10.01 -28.44
N ILE A 273 33.74 -10.29 -29.56
CA ILE A 273 32.27 -10.27 -29.64
C ILE A 273 31.74 -11.59 -29.07
N ASP A 274 30.82 -11.49 -28.12
CA ASP A 274 30.06 -12.62 -27.58
C ASP A 274 28.77 -12.78 -28.41
N ASP A 275 28.63 -13.89 -29.14
CA ASP A 275 27.55 -14.14 -30.10
C ASP A 275 26.21 -14.52 -29.41
N SER A 276 25.78 -13.75 -28.40
CA SER A 276 24.46 -13.93 -27.78
C SER A 276 23.86 -12.66 -27.16
N ASP A 277 23.35 -11.76 -27.99
CA ASP A 277 22.17 -10.92 -27.68
C ASP A 277 21.51 -10.42 -28.98
N TYR A 278 20.46 -11.12 -29.44
CA TYR A 278 19.61 -10.69 -30.57
C TYR A 278 18.49 -9.77 -30.07
N ASP A 279 18.86 -8.57 -29.61
CA ASP A 279 17.90 -7.54 -29.25
C ASP A 279 17.22 -6.92 -30.50
N VAL A 280 15.90 -6.84 -30.46
CA VAL A 280 15.07 -6.25 -31.52
C VAL A 280 15.00 -4.74 -31.35
N PHE A 281 15.87 -4.02 -32.05
CA PHE A 281 15.93 -2.55 -32.02
C PHE A 281 15.12 -1.88 -33.15
N ILE A 282 14.72 -0.62 -32.90
CA ILE A 282 13.84 0.19 -33.76
C ILE A 282 14.57 1.44 -34.23
N GLU A 283 14.45 1.77 -35.51
CA GLU A 283 15.00 3.00 -36.09
C GLU A 283 13.90 3.80 -36.79
N GLU A 284 13.49 4.94 -36.20
CA GLU A 284 12.49 5.84 -36.80
C GLU A 284 13.13 6.78 -37.84
N ILE A 285 12.71 6.65 -39.10
CA ILE A 285 13.21 7.45 -40.22
C ILE A 285 12.18 8.54 -40.57
N LYS A 286 12.65 9.78 -40.80
CA LYS A 286 11.81 10.91 -41.21
C LYS A 286 11.10 10.60 -42.54
N PRO A 287 9.82 11.02 -42.71
CA PRO A 287 8.96 10.54 -43.79
C PRO A 287 9.49 10.85 -45.19
N PHE A 288 9.47 9.83 -46.05
CA PHE A 288 9.92 9.93 -47.44
C PHE A 288 9.13 10.96 -48.28
N PRO A 289 9.80 11.74 -49.14
CA PRO A 289 9.13 12.68 -50.03
C PRO A 289 8.43 11.95 -51.18
N SER A 290 7.17 12.30 -51.45
CA SER A 290 6.39 11.70 -52.53
C SER A 290 6.96 11.99 -53.92
N SER A 291 7.09 10.94 -54.75
CA SER A 291 7.72 11.00 -56.07
C SER A 291 6.90 11.81 -57.07
N LYS A 292 7.35 13.03 -57.40
CA LYS A 292 6.68 13.92 -58.37
C LYS A 292 6.91 13.49 -59.82
N LYS A 293 5.85 13.26 -60.60
CA LYS A 293 5.81 13.58 -62.04
C LYS A 293 4.45 14.13 -62.51
N SER A 294 4.49 15.39 -62.98
CA SER A 294 3.48 16.09 -63.81
C SER A 294 2.07 16.37 -63.22
N GLY A 295 1.51 17.56 -63.44
CA GLY A 295 0.14 17.88 -62.94
C GLY A 295 -0.46 19.29 -63.19
N ARG A 296 0.34 20.37 -63.21
CA ARG A 296 -0.04 21.80 -63.49
C ARG A 296 -1.07 22.50 -62.56
N ARG A 297 -0.65 23.70 -62.07
CA ARG A 297 -1.46 24.83 -61.53
C ARG A 297 -2.16 24.57 -60.17
N SER A 298 -2.44 25.58 -59.32
CA SER A 298 -2.24 27.05 -59.39
C SER A 298 -1.74 27.66 -58.06
N GLN A 299 -1.48 28.97 -58.03
CA GLN A 299 -0.78 29.71 -56.96
C GLN A 299 -1.71 30.31 -55.88
N LEU A 300 -1.10 30.70 -54.73
CA LEU A 300 -1.30 31.87 -53.83
C LEU A 300 -1.11 31.43 -52.35
N ARG A 301 -0.18 31.92 -51.49
CA ARG A 301 0.23 33.29 -51.05
C ARG A 301 -0.97 34.12 -50.56
N SER A 302 -1.00 34.69 -49.34
CA SER A 302 0.02 35.29 -48.45
C SER A 302 -0.11 34.79 -46.98
N ARG A 303 0.90 34.78 -46.08
CA ARG A 303 1.68 35.89 -45.44
C ARG A 303 0.79 36.96 -44.77
N ILE A 304 1.09 37.57 -43.60
CA ILE A 304 2.05 37.38 -42.46
C ILE A 304 1.53 38.28 -41.30
N GLY A 305 1.76 38.00 -40.00
CA GLY A 305 1.48 38.99 -38.93
C GLY A 305 1.58 38.54 -37.46
N THR A 306 2.68 38.88 -36.79
CA THR A 306 2.94 38.84 -35.32
C THR A 306 3.20 40.28 -34.83
N PRO A 307 3.47 40.60 -33.53
CA PRO A 307 3.34 39.86 -32.25
C PRO A 307 2.60 40.66 -31.13
N GLY A 308 2.56 40.21 -29.86
CA GLY A 308 2.41 41.13 -28.71
C GLY A 308 1.88 40.60 -27.35
N ASN A 309 2.73 40.67 -26.32
CA ASN A 309 2.52 40.52 -24.87
C ASN A 309 1.10 40.68 -24.23
N GLY A 310 0.77 39.76 -23.30
CA GLY A 310 0.89 40.07 -21.85
C GLY A 310 -0.36 40.35 -20.97
N ASN A 311 -0.35 39.72 -19.80
CA ASN A 311 -1.09 40.04 -18.55
C ASN A 311 -2.60 39.70 -18.42
N VAL A 312 -3.06 39.76 -17.16
CA VAL A 312 -4.26 39.10 -16.57
C VAL A 312 -5.08 40.10 -15.74
N ILE A 313 -6.41 39.90 -15.55
CA ILE A 313 -7.21 40.09 -14.29
C ILE A 313 -8.75 40.34 -14.52
N TYR A 314 -9.55 39.30 -14.22
CA TYR A 314 -10.86 39.21 -13.51
C TYR A 314 -12.10 40.16 -13.64
N ARG A 315 -13.30 39.50 -13.57
CA ARG A 315 -14.68 39.94 -13.11
C ARG A 315 -15.55 40.77 -14.11
N MET A 316 -16.92 40.78 -14.08
CA MET A 316 -17.94 40.31 -13.10
C MET A 316 -19.38 40.02 -13.66
N ARG A 317 -19.99 38.87 -13.30
CA ARG A 317 -21.43 38.46 -13.06
C ARG A 317 -22.73 39.12 -13.69
N THR A 318 -23.56 38.27 -14.34
CA THR A 318 -25.05 38.00 -14.19
C THR A 318 -26.12 39.10 -14.52
N PRO A 319 -27.49 38.93 -14.47
CA PRO A 319 -28.40 37.79 -14.09
C PRO A 319 -29.72 37.55 -14.94
N VAL A 320 -30.71 36.76 -14.41
CA VAL A 320 -32.15 36.52 -14.83
C VAL A 320 -32.35 35.43 -15.94
N SER A 321 -33.45 34.61 -16.11
CA SER A 321 -34.82 34.35 -15.53
C SER A 321 -35.00 32.85 -15.10
N GLN A 322 -36.11 32.15 -14.73
CA GLN A 322 -37.62 32.21 -14.72
C GLN A 322 -38.41 31.93 -16.03
N ASN A 323 -39.57 31.21 -16.10
CA ASN A 323 -40.36 30.31 -15.20
C ASN A 323 -41.33 29.40 -16.05
N ILE A 324 -41.92 28.29 -15.55
CA ILE A 324 -43.34 28.09 -15.09
C ILE A 324 -43.58 26.57 -14.81
N SER A 325 -44.62 26.19 -14.03
CA SER A 325 -44.94 24.82 -13.54
C SER A 325 -46.39 24.34 -13.84
N PHE A 326 -46.70 23.04 -13.64
CA PHE A 326 -48.01 22.49 -13.18
C PHE A 326 -47.90 21.01 -12.66
N THR A 327 -48.97 20.44 -12.08
CA THR A 327 -48.91 19.32 -11.07
C THR A 327 -49.97 18.15 -11.29
N PRO A 328 -50.49 17.34 -10.32
CA PRO A 328 -50.30 15.86 -10.33
C PRO A 328 -51.55 14.96 -10.04
N THR A 329 -51.40 13.61 -9.89
CA THR A 329 -52.15 12.61 -9.03
C THR A 329 -51.87 11.13 -9.45
N ALA A 330 -52.29 10.03 -8.77
CA ALA A 330 -52.13 9.59 -7.36
C ALA A 330 -52.62 8.11 -7.08
N ALA A 331 -51.93 7.34 -6.19
CA ALA A 331 -52.33 6.07 -5.48
C ALA A 331 -52.78 4.83 -6.32
N THR A 332 -53.02 3.57 -5.87
CA THR A 332 -53.08 2.77 -4.59
C THR A 332 -52.39 1.37 -4.81
N ALA A 333 -51.89 0.52 -3.88
CA ALA A 333 -52.34 -0.14 -2.62
C ALA A 333 -53.36 -1.32 -2.82
N TRP A 334 -53.37 -2.50 -2.13
CA TRP A 334 -52.59 -3.06 -0.97
C TRP A 334 -52.82 -4.61 -0.73
N THR A 335 -52.12 -5.25 0.25
CA THR A 335 -52.45 -6.53 1.03
C THR A 335 -52.53 -7.93 0.31
N THR A 336 -51.85 -9.07 0.65
CA THR A 336 -51.68 -9.99 1.86
C THR A 336 -52.79 -11.10 2.02
N SER A 337 -52.62 -12.35 2.54
CA SER A 337 -51.56 -13.09 3.31
C SER A 337 -51.70 -14.66 3.38
N THR A 338 -50.67 -15.36 3.94
CA THR A 338 -50.67 -16.55 4.87
C THR A 338 -51.03 -18.03 4.49
N THR A 339 -50.03 -18.94 4.68
CA THR A 339 -50.05 -20.34 5.28
C THR A 339 -50.92 -21.48 4.69
N ALA A 340 -50.71 -22.81 4.89
CA ALA A 340 -49.60 -23.78 5.19
C ALA A 340 -50.27 -25.21 5.34
N VAL A 341 -49.72 -26.40 5.67
CA VAL A 341 -48.41 -27.03 6.07
C VAL A 341 -48.45 -28.57 5.72
N THR A 342 -47.33 -29.33 5.84
CA THR A 342 -47.22 -30.83 6.10
C THR A 342 -47.80 -31.85 5.05
N THR A 343 -47.34 -33.11 4.83
CA THR A 343 -46.08 -33.90 5.05
C THR A 343 -46.15 -35.26 4.30
N THR A 344 -45.00 -35.84 3.87
CA THR A 344 -44.69 -37.32 3.68
C THR A 344 -45.56 -38.16 2.69
N THR A 345 -45.13 -39.25 2.01
CA THR A 345 -43.85 -40.03 1.90
C THR A 345 -43.85 -40.99 0.67
N LEU A 346 -42.68 -41.21 0.06
CA LEU A 346 -42.14 -42.48 -0.53
C LEU A 346 -42.78 -43.23 -1.75
N THR A 347 -41.90 -44.03 -2.38
CA THR A 347 -42.10 -45.28 -3.18
C THR A 347 -42.62 -45.26 -4.64
N SER A 348 -41.68 -45.07 -5.58
CA SER A 348 -41.21 -46.07 -6.57
C SER A 348 -42.13 -46.73 -7.65
N SER A 349 -41.67 -46.59 -8.92
CA SER A 349 -41.40 -47.65 -9.93
C SER A 349 -42.32 -47.95 -11.13
N ALA A 350 -41.65 -48.12 -12.28
CA ALA A 350 -41.84 -49.14 -13.34
C ALA A 350 -43.00 -49.09 -14.39
N SER A 351 -42.68 -48.46 -15.54
CA SER A 351 -42.67 -49.05 -16.91
C SER A 351 -43.88 -49.78 -17.54
N ARG A 352 -44.22 -49.34 -18.78
CA ARG A 352 -44.61 -50.10 -20.01
C ARG A 352 -44.83 -49.05 -21.13
N THR A 353 -44.22 -49.07 -22.32
CA THR A 353 -44.39 -49.96 -23.49
C THR A 353 -45.88 -50.16 -23.88
N THR A 354 -46.30 -50.14 -25.16
CA THR A 354 -45.61 -50.63 -26.38
C THR A 354 -46.26 -50.08 -27.68
N THR A 355 -45.68 -50.42 -28.83
CA THR A 355 -46.28 -50.59 -30.19
C THR A 355 -46.56 -49.39 -31.12
N THR A 356 -45.96 -49.49 -32.30
CA THR A 356 -46.19 -48.82 -33.60
C THR A 356 -47.37 -49.50 -34.36
N PRO A 357 -47.90 -48.97 -35.52
CA PRO A 357 -47.24 -49.05 -36.83
C PRO A 357 -47.44 -47.81 -37.78
N ILE A 358 -46.95 -47.94 -39.02
CA ILE A 358 -46.73 -46.88 -40.02
C ILE A 358 -47.70 -47.04 -41.22
N ILE A 359 -48.13 -45.93 -41.85
CA ILE A 359 -48.72 -45.89 -43.21
C ILE A 359 -48.09 -44.72 -44.01
N LEU A 360 -47.91 -44.89 -45.33
CA LEU A 360 -47.23 -43.96 -46.25
C LEU A 360 -48.15 -43.54 -47.42
N THR A 361 -48.32 -42.24 -47.69
CA THR A 361 -48.77 -41.71 -49.01
C THR A 361 -48.34 -40.25 -49.28
N GLY A 362 -47.64 -40.05 -50.40
CA GLY A 362 -47.40 -38.85 -51.24
C GLY A 362 -47.78 -37.41 -50.84
N SER A 363 -46.79 -36.51 -50.99
CA SER A 363 -46.78 -35.25 -51.81
C SER A 363 -48.02 -34.34 -51.92
N ALA A 364 -47.94 -33.00 -51.94
CA ALA A 364 -46.87 -32.01 -51.73
C ALA A 364 -47.53 -30.58 -51.64
N PRO A 365 -46.83 -29.44 -51.82
CA PRO A 365 -46.13 -28.72 -50.75
C PRO A 365 -46.73 -27.34 -50.42
N THR A 366 -46.70 -26.95 -49.14
CA THR A 366 -46.86 -25.56 -48.68
C THR A 366 -45.89 -25.27 -47.54
N THR A 367 -45.32 -24.07 -47.48
CA THR A 367 -44.25 -23.68 -46.55
C THR A 367 -44.75 -22.91 -45.33
N PRO A 368 -44.52 -23.39 -44.09
CA PRO A 368 -44.75 -22.63 -42.85
C PRO A 368 -43.53 -21.77 -42.40
N PRO A 369 -43.71 -20.83 -41.47
CA PRO A 369 -42.67 -19.90 -40.98
C PRO A 369 -41.68 -20.55 -39.98
N PRO A 370 -40.55 -19.88 -39.63
CA PRO A 370 -39.50 -20.46 -38.79
C PRO A 370 -39.94 -20.72 -37.35
N VAL A 371 -39.45 -21.84 -36.80
CA VAL A 371 -39.67 -22.26 -35.40
C VAL A 371 -38.53 -21.75 -34.52
N VAL A 372 -38.86 -21.18 -33.36
CA VAL A 372 -37.89 -20.75 -32.33
C VAL A 372 -37.40 -21.97 -31.54
N PRO A 373 -36.08 -22.17 -31.36
CA PRO A 373 -35.57 -23.24 -30.49
C PRO A 373 -35.87 -22.95 -29.01
N THR A 374 -36.34 -23.98 -28.30
CA THR A 374 -36.60 -23.94 -26.85
C THR A 374 -35.28 -23.81 -26.07
N PRO A 375 -35.19 -23.02 -24.99
CA PRO A 375 -34.00 -23.00 -24.15
C PRO A 375 -33.76 -24.36 -23.47
N SER A 376 -32.49 -24.77 -23.45
CA SER A 376 -31.96 -25.93 -22.73
C SER A 376 -32.04 -25.75 -21.20
N PRO A 377 -32.00 -26.84 -20.41
CA PRO A 377 -32.16 -26.75 -18.95
C PRO A 377 -31.00 -25.99 -18.29
N SER A 378 -31.33 -25.15 -17.31
CA SER A 378 -30.34 -24.43 -16.50
C SER A 378 -29.56 -25.40 -15.62
N LEU A 379 -28.31 -25.68 -15.99
CA LEU A 379 -27.35 -26.32 -15.09
C LEU A 379 -27.15 -25.45 -13.84
N THR A 380 -27.37 -26.03 -12.66
CA THR A 380 -26.92 -25.44 -11.40
C THR A 380 -25.39 -25.50 -11.33
N PRO A 381 -24.69 -24.38 -11.00
CA PRO A 381 -23.25 -24.41 -10.72
C PRO A 381 -22.95 -25.43 -9.61
N TRP A 382 -21.87 -26.17 -9.77
CA TRP A 382 -21.43 -27.17 -8.80
C TRP A 382 -20.31 -26.59 -7.92
N ILE A 383 -20.32 -26.96 -6.64
CA ILE A 383 -19.52 -26.29 -5.60
C ILE A 383 -18.80 -27.35 -4.75
N GLY A 384 -17.90 -28.10 -5.38
CA GLY A 384 -17.02 -29.07 -4.73
C GLY A 384 -15.57 -28.93 -5.20
N GLU A 385 -14.69 -29.81 -4.73
CA GLU A 385 -13.22 -29.63 -4.88
C GLU A 385 -12.62 -30.08 -6.22
N ARG A 386 -13.38 -30.78 -7.07
CA ARG A 386 -12.91 -31.40 -8.33
C ARG A 386 -13.76 -30.91 -9.51
N PRO A 387 -13.28 -30.00 -10.39
CA PRO A 387 -14.04 -29.41 -11.49
C PRO A 387 -15.00 -30.39 -12.19
N ARG A 388 -16.27 -29.98 -12.34
CA ARG A 388 -17.33 -30.86 -12.85
C ARG A 388 -17.05 -31.32 -14.28
N VAL A 389 -17.25 -32.62 -14.51
CA VAL A 389 -17.42 -33.17 -15.86
C VAL A 389 -18.87 -32.91 -16.32
N TYR A 390 -18.98 -32.32 -17.51
CA TYR A 390 -20.23 -32.09 -18.23
C TYR A 390 -20.61 -33.33 -19.05
N ASP A 391 -21.90 -33.64 -19.11
CA ASP A 391 -22.46 -34.80 -19.84
C ASP A 391 -22.44 -34.65 -21.39
N VAL A 392 -21.63 -33.72 -21.91
CA VAL A 392 -21.55 -33.28 -23.31
C VAL A 392 -20.08 -33.06 -23.73
N PRO A 393 -19.72 -33.20 -25.02
CA PRO A 393 -18.35 -33.00 -25.49
C PRO A 393 -17.93 -31.53 -25.49
N CYS A 394 -16.64 -31.27 -25.72
CA CYS A 394 -16.08 -29.92 -25.83
C CYS A 394 -16.69 -29.08 -26.95
N ASP A 395 -17.19 -29.71 -28.01
CA ASP A 395 -17.85 -29.03 -29.13
C ASP A 395 -19.13 -28.29 -28.71
N GLU A 396 -19.72 -28.67 -27.56
CA GLU A 396 -20.89 -28.05 -26.94
C GLU A 396 -20.56 -27.33 -25.60
N THR A 397 -19.31 -27.42 -25.11
CA THR A 397 -18.91 -26.95 -23.77
C THR A 397 -18.05 -25.69 -23.85
N VAL A 398 -18.66 -24.54 -23.51
CA VAL A 398 -18.00 -23.24 -23.60
C VAL A 398 -17.22 -22.92 -22.31
N CYS A 399 -15.89 -23.00 -22.40
CA CYS A 399 -14.97 -22.44 -21.41
C CYS A 399 -14.60 -20.98 -21.77
N PRO A 400 -14.24 -20.12 -20.79
CA PRO A 400 -13.69 -18.79 -21.06
C PRO A 400 -12.44 -18.80 -21.95
N PRO A 401 -12.10 -17.66 -22.60
CA PRO A 401 -10.89 -17.54 -23.44
C PRO A 401 -9.59 -17.92 -22.72
N ASP A 402 -9.51 -17.66 -21.41
CA ASP A 402 -8.36 -17.97 -20.55
C ASP A 402 -8.34 -19.45 -20.10
N SER A 403 -8.96 -20.37 -20.85
CA SER A 403 -9.10 -21.79 -20.46
C SER A 403 -9.44 -22.66 -21.67
N PHE A 404 -9.17 -23.96 -21.56
CA PHE A 404 -9.35 -24.92 -22.66
C PHE A 404 -10.20 -26.10 -22.20
N CYS A 405 -10.99 -26.68 -23.10
CA CYS A 405 -11.80 -27.86 -22.81
C CYS A 405 -11.03 -29.15 -23.15
N ILE A 406 -11.16 -30.19 -22.32
CA ILE A 406 -10.77 -31.56 -22.66
C ILE A 406 -11.97 -32.50 -22.49
N ASN A 407 -12.15 -33.42 -23.46
CA ASN A 407 -13.12 -34.50 -23.38
C ASN A 407 -12.65 -35.56 -22.37
N ASP A 408 -13.49 -35.91 -21.41
CA ASP A 408 -13.25 -36.99 -20.46
C ASP A 408 -13.75 -38.31 -21.07
N TYR A 409 -12.85 -39.00 -21.77
CA TYR A 409 -13.15 -40.24 -22.49
C TYR A 409 -13.36 -41.46 -21.57
N ASP A 410 -12.96 -41.39 -20.30
CA ASP A 410 -13.14 -42.47 -19.32
C ASP A 410 -14.54 -42.44 -18.68
N THR A 411 -15.11 -41.25 -18.47
CA THR A 411 -16.45 -41.07 -17.88
C THR A 411 -17.54 -40.69 -18.89
N GLY A 412 -17.17 -40.26 -20.10
CA GLY A 412 -18.10 -40.01 -21.21
C GLY A 412 -18.66 -38.58 -21.26
N GLY A 413 -17.78 -37.58 -21.12
CA GLY A 413 -18.17 -36.18 -21.08
C GLY A 413 -17.04 -35.23 -21.49
N SER A 414 -17.05 -34.01 -20.95
CA SER A 414 -15.94 -33.06 -21.08
C SER A 414 -15.82 -32.13 -19.87
N ARG A 415 -14.76 -31.34 -19.81
CA ARG A 415 -14.50 -30.42 -18.69
C ARG A 415 -13.58 -29.28 -19.11
N CYS A 416 -13.73 -28.13 -18.45
CA CYS A 416 -12.74 -27.06 -18.57
C CYS A 416 -11.48 -27.41 -17.77
N HIS A 417 -10.33 -27.06 -18.33
CA HIS A 417 -9.04 -26.98 -17.65
C HIS A 417 -8.74 -25.51 -17.39
N CYS A 418 -8.62 -25.16 -16.11
CA CYS A 418 -8.51 -23.77 -15.67
C CYS A 418 -7.06 -23.33 -15.62
N ASN A 419 -6.70 -22.27 -16.36
CA ASN A 419 -5.37 -21.68 -16.27
C ASN A 419 -5.08 -21.20 -14.84
N LEU A 420 -3.80 -21.26 -14.44
CA LEU A 420 -3.30 -20.87 -13.13
C LEU A 420 -3.87 -19.51 -12.66
N GLY A 421 -4.59 -19.52 -11.53
CA GLY A 421 -5.30 -18.34 -11.01
C GLY A 421 -6.79 -18.24 -11.39
N ARG A 422 -7.34 -19.26 -12.06
CA ARG A 422 -8.79 -19.44 -12.29
C ARG A 422 -9.33 -20.69 -11.55
N GLN A 423 -10.60 -20.67 -11.16
CA GLN A 423 -11.30 -21.83 -10.59
C GLN A 423 -12.79 -21.90 -11.00
N GLY A 424 -13.48 -22.94 -10.51
CA GLY A 424 -14.90 -23.22 -10.77
C GLY A 424 -15.11 -24.04 -12.05
N ASP A 425 -16.28 -24.64 -12.22
CA ASP A 425 -16.60 -25.54 -13.35
C ASP A 425 -16.33 -24.91 -14.73
N PHE A 426 -16.54 -23.59 -14.83
CA PHE A 426 -16.35 -22.78 -16.03
C PHE A 426 -15.12 -21.86 -15.93
N CYS A 427 -14.16 -22.11 -15.04
CA CYS A 427 -12.90 -21.33 -14.92
C CYS A 427 -13.07 -19.80 -14.85
N SER A 428 -14.22 -19.32 -14.37
CA SER A 428 -14.64 -17.91 -14.43
C SER A 428 -14.43 -17.15 -13.12
N GLU A 429 -14.12 -17.87 -12.04
CA GLU A 429 -13.75 -17.30 -10.75
C GLU A 429 -12.23 -17.07 -10.67
N GLY A 430 -11.81 -15.99 -10.02
CA GLY A 430 -10.40 -15.72 -9.73
C GLY A 430 -9.95 -16.42 -8.45
N LEU A 431 -8.81 -17.12 -8.50
CA LEU A 431 -8.19 -17.80 -7.37
C LEU A 431 -6.81 -17.20 -7.08
N THR A 432 -6.54 -16.87 -5.81
CA THR A 432 -5.18 -16.58 -5.35
C THR A 432 -4.54 -17.88 -4.87
N VAL A 433 -3.46 -18.32 -5.52
CA VAL A 433 -2.68 -19.50 -5.11
C VAL A 433 -1.44 -19.03 -4.33
N ASN A 434 -1.41 -19.36 -3.05
CA ASN A 434 -0.25 -19.29 -2.15
C ASN A 434 0.39 -20.67 -1.99
N PHE A 435 -0.41 -21.73 -1.82
CA PHE A 435 0.04 -23.12 -1.68
C PHE A 435 -0.73 -24.04 -2.64
N PRO A 436 -0.11 -24.50 -3.74
CA PRO A 436 -0.81 -25.19 -4.81
C PRO A 436 -1.33 -26.58 -4.41
N LYS A 437 -2.63 -26.79 -4.66
CA LYS A 437 -3.31 -28.10 -4.63
C LYS A 437 -3.38 -28.69 -6.04
N PHE A 438 -3.00 -29.95 -6.17
CA PHE A 438 -3.03 -30.73 -7.41
C PHE A 438 -4.06 -31.86 -7.30
N TYR A 439 -4.77 -32.15 -8.41
CA TYR A 439 -5.89 -33.09 -8.43
C TYR A 439 -5.63 -34.38 -9.24
N GLY A 440 -4.37 -34.71 -9.54
CA GLY A 440 -3.98 -35.90 -10.31
C GLY A 440 -3.92 -35.70 -11.84
N TYR A 441 -4.45 -34.58 -12.33
CA TYR A 441 -4.33 -34.09 -13.71
C TYR A 441 -3.75 -32.66 -13.80
N SER A 442 -3.73 -31.94 -12.68
CA SER A 442 -3.18 -30.59 -12.56
C SER A 442 -1.67 -30.58 -12.82
N HIS A 443 -1.14 -29.44 -13.25
CA HIS A 443 0.30 -29.23 -13.37
C HIS A 443 0.66 -27.74 -13.30
N MET A 444 1.91 -27.43 -12.93
CA MET A 444 2.50 -26.09 -13.01
C MET A 444 3.79 -26.12 -13.82
N THR A 445 4.15 -24.99 -14.42
CA THR A 445 5.41 -24.82 -15.14
C THR A 445 6.26 -23.72 -14.52
N PHE A 446 7.55 -23.95 -14.49
CA PHE A 446 8.59 -23.00 -14.09
C PHE A 446 9.66 -22.94 -15.19
N GLU A 447 10.57 -21.98 -15.12
CA GLU A 447 11.73 -21.95 -16.03
C GLU A 447 12.47 -23.30 -16.05
N PRO A 448 13.03 -23.72 -17.21
CA PRO A 448 13.90 -24.88 -17.29
C PRO A 448 15.06 -24.78 -16.28
N LEU A 449 15.63 -25.93 -15.90
CA LEU A 449 16.78 -26.02 -14.99
C LEU A 449 18.08 -25.53 -15.65
N LYS A 450 18.15 -24.23 -15.96
CA LYS A 450 19.31 -23.51 -16.50
C LYS A 450 20.53 -23.72 -15.60
N ASN A 451 21.72 -23.74 -16.22
CA ASN A 451 23.03 -23.92 -15.57
C ASN A 451 23.21 -25.20 -14.72
N SER A 452 22.22 -26.10 -14.70
CA SER A 452 22.21 -27.32 -13.88
C SER A 452 22.73 -28.57 -14.62
N TYR A 453 23.46 -28.36 -15.73
CA TYR A 453 23.83 -29.42 -16.67
C TYR A 453 24.83 -30.44 -16.08
N GLN A 454 25.68 -30.06 -15.11
CA GLN A 454 26.65 -30.96 -14.49
C GLN A 454 26.20 -31.44 -13.10
N SER A 455 25.67 -30.55 -12.27
CA SER A 455 25.20 -30.87 -10.91
C SER A 455 23.94 -30.07 -10.56
N PHE A 456 23.07 -30.65 -9.72
CA PHE A 456 21.95 -29.96 -9.10
C PHE A 456 21.46 -30.64 -7.81
N GLN A 457 20.79 -29.86 -6.96
CA GLN A 457 19.97 -30.34 -5.86
C GLN A 457 18.56 -29.75 -5.98
N ILE A 458 17.53 -30.58 -5.75
CA ILE A 458 16.13 -30.14 -5.66
C ILE A 458 15.53 -30.66 -4.36
N SER A 459 14.88 -29.80 -3.59
CA SER A 459 14.13 -30.15 -2.38
C SER A 459 12.68 -29.69 -2.52
N LEU A 460 11.73 -30.52 -2.08
CA LEU A 460 10.30 -30.31 -2.22
C LEU A 460 9.56 -30.78 -0.94
N GLU A 461 8.73 -29.91 -0.36
CA GLU A 461 7.75 -30.30 0.67
C GLU A 461 6.39 -30.57 0.01
N PHE A 462 5.89 -31.81 0.16
CA PHE A 462 4.62 -32.26 -0.41
C PHE A 462 3.81 -33.09 0.60
N LYS A 463 2.49 -33.12 0.40
CA LYS A 463 1.53 -33.87 1.22
C LYS A 463 0.56 -34.59 0.29
N ALA A 464 0.76 -35.90 0.13
CA ALA A 464 0.08 -36.71 -0.87
C ALA A 464 -1.31 -37.17 -0.42
N GLU A 465 -2.25 -37.21 -1.35
CA GLU A 465 -3.58 -37.82 -1.21
C GLU A 465 -3.68 -39.18 -1.92
N ALA A 466 -2.67 -39.57 -2.71
CA ALA A 466 -2.63 -40.82 -3.48
C ALA A 466 -1.23 -41.47 -3.49
N GLU A 467 -1.18 -42.80 -3.68
CA GLU A 467 0.06 -43.60 -3.70
C GLU A 467 0.87 -43.52 -5.01
N ASP A 468 0.24 -43.08 -6.11
CA ASP A 468 0.84 -42.93 -7.43
C ASP A 468 0.68 -41.48 -7.91
N GLY A 469 1.74 -40.86 -8.45
CA GLY A 469 1.64 -39.52 -9.06
C GLY A 469 2.97 -38.84 -9.38
N LEU A 470 3.05 -38.17 -10.53
CA LEU A 470 4.23 -37.41 -10.97
C LEU A 470 4.41 -36.12 -10.15
N LEU A 471 5.47 -36.05 -9.34
CA LEU A 471 5.79 -34.87 -8.52
C LEU A 471 6.54 -33.80 -9.34
N LEU A 472 7.49 -34.22 -10.19
CA LEU A 472 8.36 -33.30 -10.94
C LEU A 472 8.87 -33.95 -12.24
N TYR A 473 8.93 -33.18 -13.32
CA TYR A 473 9.53 -33.58 -14.60
C TYR A 473 10.24 -32.42 -15.30
N CYS A 474 11.43 -32.66 -15.86
CA CYS A 474 12.10 -31.74 -16.79
C CYS A 474 12.99 -32.56 -17.73
N GLY A 475 13.04 -32.25 -19.03
CA GLY A 475 13.80 -33.04 -20.00
C GLY A 475 14.05 -32.33 -21.32
N GLU A 476 14.58 -33.07 -22.28
CA GLU A 476 14.89 -32.60 -23.64
C GLU A 476 13.63 -32.43 -24.51
N ASN A 477 12.53 -33.13 -24.18
CA ASN A 477 11.24 -33.06 -24.86
C ASN A 477 10.11 -33.57 -23.95
N GLU A 478 8.86 -33.30 -24.32
CA GLU A 478 7.68 -33.74 -23.55
C GLU A 478 7.37 -35.24 -23.66
N GLN A 479 8.06 -36.00 -24.52
CA GLN A 479 7.85 -37.44 -24.68
C GLN A 479 8.74 -38.30 -23.79
N GLY A 480 9.60 -37.72 -22.95
CA GLY A 480 10.51 -38.47 -22.08
C GLY A 480 11.58 -39.26 -22.84
N ARG A 481 11.94 -38.81 -24.05
CA ARG A 481 13.07 -39.36 -24.83
C ARG A 481 14.33 -38.53 -24.58
N GLY A 482 15.51 -39.13 -24.68
CA GLY A 482 16.76 -38.40 -24.48
C GLY A 482 17.00 -38.03 -23.02
N ASP A 483 17.56 -36.84 -22.78
CA ASP A 483 17.88 -36.35 -21.43
C ASP A 483 16.63 -36.01 -20.62
N LEU A 484 16.60 -36.41 -19.34
CA LEU A 484 15.49 -36.11 -18.42
C LEU A 484 15.88 -36.24 -16.94
N THR A 485 15.17 -35.52 -16.08
CA THR A 485 15.11 -35.73 -14.63
C THR A 485 13.64 -35.77 -14.20
N SER A 486 13.30 -36.68 -13.30
CA SER A 486 11.92 -36.86 -12.85
C SER A 486 11.85 -37.46 -11.46
N LEU A 487 10.80 -37.08 -10.73
CA LEU A 487 10.46 -37.62 -9.42
C LEU A 487 8.97 -37.97 -9.41
N ALA A 488 8.65 -39.20 -9.05
CA ALA A 488 7.27 -39.68 -8.99
C ALA A 488 7.03 -40.53 -7.75
N LEU A 489 5.80 -40.49 -7.25
CA LEU A 489 5.26 -41.54 -6.38
C LEU A 489 4.82 -42.71 -7.24
N VAL A 490 5.23 -43.92 -6.83
CA VAL A 490 4.77 -45.19 -7.39
C VAL A 490 4.55 -46.15 -6.23
N ARG A 491 3.30 -46.60 -6.01
CA ARG A 491 2.89 -47.50 -4.92
C ARG A 491 3.40 -47.06 -3.54
N GLY A 492 3.29 -45.76 -3.26
CA GLY A 492 3.70 -45.14 -2.01
C GLY A 492 5.22 -44.96 -1.84
N LYS A 493 6.05 -45.34 -2.82
CA LYS A 493 7.50 -45.10 -2.80
C LYS A 493 7.88 -43.96 -3.73
N LEU A 494 8.91 -43.20 -3.37
CA LEU A 494 9.49 -42.18 -4.25
C LEU A 494 10.46 -42.84 -5.23
N HIS A 495 10.22 -42.64 -6.51
CA HIS A 495 11.06 -43.05 -7.62
C HIS A 495 11.71 -41.80 -8.22
N TYR A 496 13.00 -41.61 -7.95
CA TYR A 496 13.83 -40.61 -8.62
C TYR A 496 14.52 -41.24 -9.83
N ARG A 497 14.41 -40.60 -11.00
CA ARG A 497 14.99 -41.09 -12.26
C ARG A 497 15.63 -39.95 -13.04
N PHE A 498 16.84 -40.18 -13.55
CA PHE A 498 17.51 -39.23 -14.44
C PHE A 498 18.29 -39.96 -15.55
N ASN A 499 18.33 -39.37 -16.75
CA ASN A 499 19.06 -39.88 -17.91
C ASN A 499 20.01 -38.82 -18.47
N CYS A 500 21.21 -39.26 -18.85
CA CYS A 500 22.25 -38.48 -19.52
C CYS A 500 22.55 -39.14 -20.87
N GLY A 501 21.56 -39.20 -21.76
CA GLY A 501 21.64 -39.78 -23.10
C GLY A 501 21.70 -41.32 -23.20
N THR A 502 22.45 -42.01 -22.32
CA THR A 502 22.81 -43.44 -22.49
C THR A 502 22.12 -44.45 -21.57
N GLY A 503 21.22 -44.03 -20.69
CA GLY A 503 20.34 -44.91 -19.92
C GLY A 503 20.01 -44.38 -18.52
N ALA A 504 18.72 -44.39 -18.19
CA ALA A 504 18.23 -43.79 -16.96
C ALA A 504 18.71 -44.50 -15.69
N ALA A 505 19.25 -43.72 -14.75
CA ALA A 505 19.31 -44.11 -13.35
C ALA A 505 17.88 -44.31 -12.80
N GLN A 506 17.70 -45.26 -11.90
CA GLN A 506 16.49 -45.39 -11.11
C GLN A 506 16.87 -45.58 -9.64
N ILE A 507 16.36 -44.69 -8.79
CA ILE A 507 16.63 -44.65 -7.35
C ILE A 507 15.26 -44.67 -6.66
N MET A 508 15.08 -45.55 -5.68
CA MET A 508 13.81 -45.74 -4.98
C MET A 508 14.01 -45.48 -3.48
N SER A 509 13.03 -44.91 -2.79
CA SER A 509 13.09 -44.77 -1.33
C SER A 509 12.99 -46.15 -0.66
N ASP A 510 13.74 -46.36 0.43
CA ASP A 510 13.64 -47.58 1.25
C ASP A 510 12.35 -47.59 2.08
N SER A 511 11.96 -46.43 2.61
CA SER A 511 10.66 -46.13 3.20
C SER A 511 9.57 -45.94 2.13
N SER A 512 8.32 -45.90 2.58
CA SER A 512 7.15 -45.43 1.82
C SER A 512 6.55 -44.23 2.54
N ILE A 513 5.92 -43.32 1.79
CA ILE A 513 5.23 -42.14 2.34
C ILE A 513 3.97 -42.52 3.14
N VAL A 514 3.50 -41.59 3.98
CA VAL A 514 2.24 -41.67 4.71
C VAL A 514 1.24 -40.70 4.09
N ILE A 515 0.18 -41.23 3.47
CA ILE A 515 -0.89 -40.44 2.86
C ILE A 515 -1.51 -39.49 3.89
N GLY A 516 -1.67 -38.21 3.50
CA GLY A 516 -2.20 -37.14 4.36
C GLY A 516 -1.18 -36.47 5.29
N GLN A 517 0.08 -36.90 5.31
CA GLN A 517 1.17 -36.25 6.06
C GLN A 517 2.11 -35.46 5.14
N TRP A 518 2.84 -34.50 5.72
CA TRP A 518 3.91 -33.78 5.02
C TRP A 518 5.17 -34.63 4.97
N HIS A 519 5.76 -34.66 3.79
CA HIS A 519 7.06 -35.27 3.52
C HIS A 519 7.98 -34.25 2.85
N THR A 520 9.25 -34.27 3.23
CA THR A 520 10.32 -33.52 2.56
C THR A 520 11.14 -34.49 1.73
N VAL A 521 11.16 -34.31 0.41
CA VAL A 521 12.07 -35.05 -0.47
C VAL A 521 13.21 -34.15 -0.90
N THR A 522 14.44 -34.66 -0.88
CA THR A 522 15.59 -34.05 -1.54
C THR A 522 16.21 -35.03 -2.52
N VAL A 523 16.42 -34.57 -3.74
CA VAL A 523 17.18 -35.28 -4.78
C VAL A 523 18.42 -34.47 -5.16
N PHE A 524 19.50 -35.18 -5.43
CA PHE A 524 20.78 -34.61 -5.85
C PHE A 524 21.33 -35.40 -7.03
N ARG A 525 22.04 -34.72 -7.92
CA ARG A 525 22.83 -35.33 -8.98
C ARG A 525 24.13 -34.56 -9.16
N ASP A 526 25.25 -35.27 -9.30
CA ASP A 526 26.48 -34.76 -9.89
C ASP A 526 27.03 -35.76 -10.91
N GLY A 527 27.12 -35.31 -12.16
CA GLY A 527 27.50 -36.12 -13.30
C GLY A 527 26.58 -37.32 -13.48
N MET A 528 27.17 -38.51 -13.53
CA MET A 528 26.41 -39.77 -13.61
C MET A 528 25.79 -40.19 -12.28
N ASN A 529 26.24 -39.66 -11.14
CA ASN A 529 25.82 -40.10 -9.81
C ASN A 529 24.66 -39.25 -9.30
N GLY A 530 23.78 -39.85 -8.49
CA GLY A 530 22.76 -39.10 -7.76
C GLY A 530 22.28 -39.84 -6.53
N TRP A 531 21.53 -39.14 -5.68
CA TRP A 531 20.88 -39.71 -4.50
C TRP A 531 19.50 -39.11 -4.24
N LEU A 532 18.69 -39.86 -3.50
CA LEU A 532 17.35 -39.53 -3.05
C LEU A 532 17.32 -39.64 -1.51
N ARG A 533 16.78 -38.64 -0.83
CA ARG A 533 16.45 -38.68 0.60
C ARG A 533 14.98 -38.36 0.81
N LEU A 534 14.28 -39.20 1.55
CA LEU A 534 12.95 -38.94 2.09
C LEU A 534 13.09 -38.58 3.57
N ASP A 535 12.52 -37.45 3.98
CA ASP A 535 12.53 -36.90 5.33
C ASP A 535 13.93 -36.93 5.97
N ASN A 536 14.10 -37.72 7.03
CA ASN A 536 15.35 -37.87 7.75
C ASN A 536 16.11 -39.17 7.44
N ASP A 537 15.65 -39.98 6.49
CA ASP A 537 16.25 -41.28 6.15
C ASP A 537 17.71 -41.16 5.66
N THR A 538 18.40 -42.30 5.60
CA THR A 538 19.71 -42.41 4.93
C THR A 538 19.54 -42.21 3.42
N PRO A 539 20.31 -41.33 2.76
CA PRO A 539 20.22 -41.12 1.31
C PRO A 539 20.50 -42.38 0.49
N VAL A 540 19.55 -42.77 -0.36
CA VAL A 540 19.70 -43.89 -1.30
C VAL A 540 20.40 -43.38 -2.56
N SER A 541 21.51 -44.00 -2.93
CA SER A 541 22.35 -43.57 -4.07
C SER A 541 22.17 -44.46 -5.31
N GLY A 542 22.40 -43.90 -6.50
CA GLY A 542 22.40 -44.61 -7.77
C GLY A 542 23.16 -43.86 -8.86
N ARG A 543 23.25 -44.47 -10.05
CA ARG A 543 24.07 -43.98 -11.16
C ARG A 543 23.41 -44.23 -12.52
N SER A 544 23.53 -43.28 -13.45
CA SER A 544 23.10 -43.43 -14.84
C SER A 544 24.05 -44.32 -15.64
N GLN A 545 23.55 -44.90 -16.73
CA GLN A 545 24.32 -45.82 -17.57
C GLN A 545 25.12 -45.08 -18.64
N GLY A 546 26.32 -45.57 -18.93
CA GLY A 546 27.22 -45.04 -19.97
C GLY A 546 28.34 -44.13 -19.45
N GLN A 547 28.64 -43.08 -20.21
CA GLN A 547 29.82 -42.22 -20.01
C GLN A 547 29.49 -40.72 -19.86
N TYR A 548 28.31 -40.28 -20.29
CA TYR A 548 27.94 -38.86 -20.29
C TYR A 548 27.61 -38.37 -18.88
N THR A 549 28.24 -37.26 -18.45
CA THR A 549 27.98 -36.60 -17.16
C THR A 549 27.03 -35.41 -17.27
N LYS A 550 26.91 -34.82 -18.47
CA LYS A 550 26.04 -33.66 -18.70
C LYS A 550 24.60 -34.10 -18.95
N ILE A 551 23.66 -33.21 -18.65
CA ILE A 551 22.23 -33.36 -18.93
C ILE A 551 21.68 -32.08 -19.54
N THR A 552 20.77 -32.24 -20.51
CA THR A 552 20.19 -31.17 -21.32
C THR A 552 18.71 -31.03 -21.02
N PHE A 553 18.27 -29.84 -20.64
CA PHE A 553 16.86 -29.53 -20.41
C PHE A 553 16.40 -28.50 -21.46
N ARG A 554 15.28 -28.80 -22.12
CA ARG A 554 14.62 -27.93 -23.11
C ARG A 554 13.15 -27.69 -22.79
N THR A 555 12.48 -28.63 -22.11
CA THR A 555 11.14 -28.38 -21.57
C THR A 555 11.19 -27.40 -20.39
N PRO A 556 10.06 -26.74 -20.05
CA PRO A 556 9.87 -26.18 -18.72
C PRO A 556 10.17 -27.19 -17.61
N LEU A 557 10.36 -26.68 -16.39
CA LEU A 557 10.29 -27.51 -15.18
C LEU A 557 8.82 -27.70 -14.81
N PHE A 558 8.31 -28.91 -15.02
CA PHE A 558 6.95 -29.29 -14.67
C PHE A 558 6.86 -29.77 -13.22
N LEU A 559 5.84 -29.30 -12.49
CA LEU A 559 5.57 -29.63 -11.10
C LEU A 559 4.15 -30.18 -10.94
N GLY A 560 4.00 -31.25 -10.15
CA GLY A 560 2.74 -31.93 -9.81
C GLY A 560 2.02 -32.66 -10.95
N GLY A 561 2.53 -32.59 -12.17
CA GLY A 561 1.99 -33.27 -13.35
C GLY A 561 2.66 -32.76 -14.62
N ALA A 562 2.17 -33.18 -15.78
CA ALA A 562 2.55 -32.62 -17.08
C ALA A 562 1.39 -32.84 -18.09
N PRO A 563 1.21 -31.99 -19.11
CA PRO A 563 0.14 -32.12 -20.11
C PRO A 563 0.06 -33.52 -20.75
N ASN A 564 1.22 -34.14 -20.96
CA ASN A 564 1.39 -35.43 -21.63
C ASN A 564 1.80 -36.58 -20.68
N ALA A 565 1.40 -36.53 -19.40
CA ALA A 565 1.79 -37.50 -18.36
C ALA A 565 1.57 -38.99 -18.74
N TYR A 566 0.54 -39.30 -19.54
CA TYR A 566 0.31 -40.65 -20.06
C TYR A 566 1.47 -41.16 -20.92
N TRP A 567 2.01 -40.31 -21.80
CA TRP A 567 3.13 -40.66 -22.69
C TRP A 567 4.45 -40.78 -21.94
N LEU A 568 4.61 -40.03 -20.84
CA LEU A 568 5.79 -40.07 -19.98
C LEU A 568 5.95 -41.37 -19.18
N VAL A 569 4.94 -42.25 -19.10
CA VAL A 569 4.93 -43.44 -18.23
C VAL A 569 6.17 -44.33 -18.33
N ARG A 570 6.77 -44.46 -19.51
CA ARG A 570 8.03 -45.22 -19.70
C ARG A 570 9.23 -44.56 -19.02
N ALA A 571 9.31 -43.24 -19.10
CA ALA A 571 10.37 -42.44 -18.48
C ALA A 571 10.18 -42.31 -16.96
N VAL A 572 9.00 -41.85 -16.51
CA VAL A 572 8.77 -41.45 -15.11
C VAL A 572 8.22 -42.57 -14.22
N GLY A 573 7.60 -43.60 -14.80
CA GLY A 573 7.12 -44.78 -14.07
C GLY A 573 5.65 -44.74 -13.62
N THR A 574 4.97 -43.62 -13.80
CA THR A 574 3.52 -43.44 -13.57
C THR A 574 2.87 -42.71 -14.75
N ASN A 575 1.58 -42.93 -14.97
CA ASN A 575 0.76 -42.22 -15.95
C ASN A 575 -0.18 -41.18 -15.31
N ARG A 576 -0.10 -40.98 -13.98
CA ARG A 576 -0.90 -40.03 -13.20
C ARG A 576 -0.08 -38.80 -12.81
N GLY A 577 -0.71 -37.63 -12.77
CA GLY A 577 -0.18 -36.49 -12.03
C GLY A 577 -0.26 -36.73 -10.52
N PHE A 578 0.36 -35.84 -9.74
CA PHE A 578 0.25 -35.83 -8.28
C PHE A 578 -1.15 -35.38 -7.82
N GLN A 579 -1.67 -36.01 -6.77
CA GLN A 579 -2.84 -35.54 -6.04
C GLN A 579 -2.41 -35.17 -4.60
N GLY A 580 -2.70 -33.95 -4.18
CA GLY A 580 -2.35 -33.42 -2.86
C GLY A 580 -1.77 -32.00 -2.91
N CYS A 581 -1.08 -31.61 -1.84
CA CYS A 581 -0.53 -30.25 -1.63
C CYS A 581 0.99 -30.20 -1.80
N MET A 582 1.51 -29.04 -2.21
CA MET A 582 2.93 -28.69 -2.10
C MET A 582 3.07 -27.32 -1.43
N GLN A 583 4.13 -27.10 -0.63
CA GLN A 583 4.31 -25.82 0.09
C GLN A 583 5.69 -25.18 -0.01
N SER A 584 6.74 -25.91 -0.42
CA SER A 584 8.06 -25.33 -0.68
C SER A 584 8.77 -26.06 -1.82
N LEU A 585 9.47 -25.30 -2.67
CA LEU A 585 10.35 -25.81 -3.72
C LEU A 585 11.68 -25.07 -3.61
N THR A 586 12.78 -25.80 -3.58
CA THR A 586 14.14 -25.26 -3.53
C THR A 586 14.99 -25.93 -4.60
N VAL A 587 15.73 -25.15 -5.38
CA VAL A 587 16.66 -25.63 -6.42
C VAL A 587 18.02 -24.99 -6.16
N ASN A 588 19.06 -25.81 -6.02
CA ASN A 588 20.44 -25.39 -5.76
C ASN A 588 20.53 -24.40 -4.58
N SER A 589 19.85 -24.74 -3.47
CA SER A 589 19.70 -23.91 -2.25
C SER A 589 18.95 -22.58 -2.42
N LYS A 590 18.51 -22.22 -3.62
CA LYS A 590 17.61 -21.09 -3.86
C LYS A 590 16.15 -21.54 -3.74
N ALA A 591 15.40 -20.95 -2.82
CA ALA A 591 13.95 -21.12 -2.79
C ALA A 591 13.32 -20.54 -4.06
N ILE A 592 12.40 -21.28 -4.66
CA ILE A 592 11.57 -20.85 -5.78
C ILE A 592 10.20 -20.46 -5.20
N ASP A 593 9.73 -19.26 -5.53
CA ASP A 593 8.38 -18.85 -5.14
C ASP A 593 7.38 -19.60 -6.03
N ILE A 594 6.62 -20.52 -5.43
CA ILE A 594 5.65 -21.37 -6.15
C ILE A 594 4.34 -20.66 -6.49
N ARG A 595 4.19 -19.37 -6.14
CA ARG A 595 3.03 -18.55 -6.50
C ARG A 595 3.02 -18.21 -8.01
N PRO A 596 1.85 -17.87 -8.58
CA PRO A 596 1.74 -17.41 -9.97
C PRO A 596 2.57 -16.16 -10.26
N TRP A 597 3.19 -16.08 -11.44
CA TRP A 597 3.76 -14.86 -11.98
C TRP A 597 2.69 -13.74 -12.06
N PRO A 598 3.00 -12.45 -11.78
CA PRO A 598 4.31 -11.90 -11.45
C PRO A 598 4.69 -11.93 -9.96
N LYS A 599 3.87 -12.54 -9.09
CA LYS A 599 4.15 -12.60 -7.64
C LYS A 599 5.20 -13.64 -7.29
N GLY A 600 5.13 -14.81 -7.93
CA GLY A 600 6.13 -15.87 -7.83
C GLY A 600 6.71 -16.25 -9.19
N ASN A 601 7.30 -17.44 -9.26
CA ASN A 601 8.05 -17.93 -10.41
C ASN A 601 7.27 -18.92 -11.29
N ALA A 602 6.02 -19.27 -10.94
CA ALA A 602 5.21 -20.17 -11.76
C ALA A 602 4.70 -19.45 -13.02
N LEU A 603 5.14 -19.92 -14.19
CA LEU A 603 4.89 -19.29 -15.49
C LEU A 603 3.50 -19.62 -16.04
N SER A 604 3.06 -20.86 -15.88
CA SER A 604 1.72 -21.32 -16.23
C SER A 604 1.31 -22.54 -15.40
N GLY A 605 0.09 -23.02 -15.60
CA GLY A 605 -0.41 -24.25 -15.00
C GLY A 605 -1.88 -24.47 -15.30
N ALA A 606 -2.37 -25.68 -15.04
CA ALA A 606 -3.76 -26.08 -15.21
C ALA A 606 -4.30 -26.70 -13.91
N ASP A 607 -5.55 -26.34 -13.56
CA ASP A 607 -6.34 -26.87 -12.43
C ASP A 607 -5.65 -26.84 -11.07
N ILE A 608 -5.00 -25.73 -10.76
CA ILE A 608 -4.30 -25.55 -9.49
C ILE A 608 -5.26 -24.92 -8.48
N GLY A 609 -5.58 -25.69 -7.43
CA GLY A 609 -6.33 -25.21 -6.28
C GLY A 609 -5.44 -24.54 -5.22
N GLU A 610 -6.07 -24.07 -4.15
CA GLU A 610 -5.39 -23.56 -2.95
C GLU A 610 -5.63 -24.52 -1.77
N CYS A 611 -4.56 -24.92 -1.08
CA CYS A 611 -4.64 -25.82 0.06
C CYS A 611 -5.12 -25.14 1.35
N SER A 612 -4.73 -23.89 1.59
CA SER A 612 -4.89 -23.24 2.89
C SER A 612 -6.27 -22.65 3.17
N ASN A 613 -7.17 -22.58 2.18
CA ASN A 613 -8.49 -21.96 2.32
C ASN A 613 -9.24 -22.45 3.57
N SER A 614 -9.25 -23.77 3.81
CA SER A 614 -10.01 -24.38 4.91
C SER A 614 -9.34 -24.29 6.29
N VAL A 615 -8.18 -23.63 6.40
CA VAL A 615 -7.46 -23.47 7.67
C VAL A 615 -8.10 -22.35 8.49
N CYS A 616 -8.14 -21.13 7.95
CA CYS A 616 -8.69 -19.97 8.67
C CYS A 616 -10.21 -19.97 8.81
N GLU A 617 -10.95 -20.77 8.03
CA GLU A 617 -12.39 -21.01 8.23
C GLU A 617 -12.71 -21.69 9.57
N LYS A 618 -11.76 -22.46 10.12
CA LYS A 618 -11.93 -23.28 11.33
C LYS A 618 -11.30 -22.65 12.57
N VAL A 619 -10.71 -21.46 12.42
CA VAL A 619 -9.91 -20.75 13.43
C VAL A 619 -10.59 -19.43 13.78
N THR A 620 -10.51 -19.01 15.03
CA THR A 620 -10.95 -17.68 15.45
C THR A 620 -9.94 -17.11 16.42
N CYS A 621 -9.23 -16.08 15.97
CA CYS A 621 -8.31 -15.32 16.81
C CYS A 621 -9.10 -14.37 17.72
N ALA A 622 -8.72 -14.30 19.00
CA ALA A 622 -9.28 -13.40 19.99
C ALA A 622 -8.80 -11.95 19.80
N ASN A 623 -9.39 -11.03 20.56
CA ASN A 623 -8.92 -9.65 20.75
C ASN A 623 -8.69 -8.83 19.46
N GLY A 624 -9.35 -9.20 18.36
CA GLY A 624 -9.22 -8.52 17.06
C GLY A 624 -8.04 -8.99 16.21
N GLY A 625 -7.39 -10.10 16.57
CA GLY A 625 -6.38 -10.73 15.73
C GLY A 625 -6.94 -11.29 14.42
N ILE A 626 -6.08 -11.40 13.41
CA ILE A 626 -6.45 -11.85 12.06
C ILE A 626 -5.80 -13.21 11.81
N CYS A 627 -6.56 -14.22 11.39
CA CYS A 627 -5.97 -15.51 10.99
C CYS A 627 -5.24 -15.34 9.65
N PHE A 628 -3.98 -15.76 9.61
CA PHE A 628 -3.15 -15.80 8.41
C PHE A 628 -2.60 -17.21 8.21
N ALA A 629 -2.87 -17.82 7.06
CA ALA A 629 -2.32 -19.12 6.72
C ALA A 629 -0.87 -18.98 6.26
N ASN A 630 0.07 -19.40 7.12
CA ASN A 630 1.50 -19.36 6.84
C ASN A 630 2.03 -20.67 6.21
N ARG A 631 1.20 -21.72 6.16
CA ARG A 631 1.45 -23.02 5.52
C ARG A 631 0.15 -23.56 4.92
N ALA A 632 0.25 -24.57 4.06
CA ALA A 632 -0.92 -25.18 3.41
C ALA A 632 -1.95 -25.79 4.39
N ASP A 633 -1.53 -26.22 5.59
CA ASP A 633 -2.40 -26.65 6.68
C ASP A 633 -2.06 -26.02 8.04
N GLY A 634 -1.32 -24.90 8.04
CA GLY A 634 -0.89 -24.17 9.24
C GLY A 634 -1.29 -22.70 9.20
N PHE A 635 -1.48 -22.12 10.38
CA PHE A 635 -1.80 -20.70 10.53
C PHE A 635 -1.00 -20.04 11.65
N ILE A 636 -0.94 -18.71 11.58
CA ILE A 636 -0.56 -17.82 12.67
C ILE A 636 -1.74 -16.86 12.87
N CYS A 637 -2.15 -16.63 14.11
CA CYS A 637 -2.97 -15.47 14.42
C CYS A 637 -2.07 -14.22 14.48
N LEU A 638 -2.38 -13.21 13.70
CA LEU A 638 -1.71 -11.91 13.69
C LEU A 638 -2.27 -11.06 14.83
N CYS A 639 -1.62 -11.11 15.99
CA CYS A 639 -2.10 -10.54 17.25
C CYS A 639 -1.81 -9.04 17.37
N PRO A 640 -2.81 -8.17 17.63
CA PRO A 640 -2.59 -6.73 17.73
C PRO A 640 -1.63 -6.35 18.87
N LEU A 641 -1.00 -5.17 18.77
CA LEU A 641 -0.11 -4.65 19.82
C LEU A 641 -0.72 -4.76 21.22
N GLY A 642 0.02 -5.38 22.15
CA GLY A 642 -0.43 -5.68 23.51
C GLY A 642 -1.19 -7.01 23.67
N TYR A 643 -1.28 -7.84 22.62
CA TYR A 643 -1.84 -9.20 22.70
C TYR A 643 -0.86 -10.24 22.15
N LYS A 644 -0.90 -11.45 22.73
CA LYS A 644 -0.07 -12.61 22.39
C LYS A 644 -0.80 -13.91 22.71
N GLY A 645 -0.14 -15.06 22.51
CA GLY A 645 -0.76 -16.38 22.61
C GLY A 645 -1.05 -16.96 21.23
N PHE A 646 -1.45 -18.23 21.15
CA PHE A 646 -1.62 -18.92 19.87
C PHE A 646 -2.84 -18.41 19.08
N LEU A 647 -3.85 -17.92 19.80
CA LEU A 647 -5.07 -17.31 19.31
C LEU A 647 -5.21 -15.85 19.79
N CYS A 648 -4.13 -15.18 20.19
CA CYS A 648 -4.13 -13.81 20.73
C CYS A 648 -4.92 -13.64 22.04
N GLU A 649 -5.01 -14.72 22.84
CA GLU A 649 -5.80 -14.85 24.05
C GLU A 649 -5.23 -14.11 25.27
N GLU A 650 -3.91 -13.89 25.33
CA GLU A 650 -3.23 -13.19 26.43
C GLU A 650 -3.03 -11.70 26.12
N SER A 651 -3.25 -10.83 27.11
CA SER A 651 -2.92 -9.40 27.02
C SER A 651 -1.68 -9.06 27.87
N PHE A 652 -0.89 -8.08 27.41
CA PHE A 652 0.32 -7.60 28.10
C PHE A 652 0.59 -6.13 27.78
N LEU A 653 1.42 -5.46 28.60
CA LEU A 653 1.87 -4.10 28.33
C LEU A 653 3.17 -4.13 27.51
N LEU A 654 3.17 -3.49 26.35
CA LEU A 654 4.33 -3.41 25.46
C LEU A 654 5.27 -2.29 25.94
N SER A 655 6.42 -2.68 26.51
CA SER A 655 7.46 -1.79 27.06
C SER A 655 8.69 -1.65 26.15
N LEU A 656 9.05 -2.70 25.41
CA LEU A 656 10.23 -2.72 24.52
C LEU A 656 9.98 -3.64 23.31
N PRO A 657 9.65 -3.11 22.12
CA PRO A 657 9.15 -3.91 21.01
C PRO A 657 10.22 -4.80 20.35
N GLN A 658 9.92 -6.09 20.29
CA GLN A 658 10.66 -7.13 19.58
C GLN A 658 9.88 -7.61 18.36
N PHE A 659 10.59 -7.75 17.24
CA PHE A 659 10.07 -8.20 15.94
C PHE A 659 10.65 -9.58 15.60
N ASN A 660 9.88 -10.40 14.89
CA ASN A 660 10.25 -11.75 14.52
C ASN A 660 9.71 -12.09 13.12
N GLU A 661 10.63 -12.39 12.19
CA GLU A 661 10.33 -12.78 10.81
C GLU A 661 9.39 -14.00 10.72
N SER A 662 9.58 -15.01 11.58
CA SER A 662 8.76 -16.22 11.59
C SER A 662 7.31 -15.97 12.05
N MET A 663 7.06 -14.82 12.70
CA MET A 663 5.73 -14.41 13.17
C MET A 663 5.11 -13.29 12.32
N TYR A 664 5.77 -12.88 11.22
CA TYR A 664 5.37 -11.74 10.39
C TYR A 664 5.19 -10.44 11.18
N SER A 665 5.99 -10.22 12.23
CA SER A 665 5.84 -9.06 13.10
C SER A 665 6.08 -7.75 12.36
N TYR A 666 5.20 -6.76 12.55
CA TYR A 666 5.45 -5.38 12.14
C TYR A 666 4.64 -4.39 12.98
N ALA A 667 5.08 -3.14 13.01
CA ALA A 667 4.33 -2.01 13.56
C ALA A 667 4.09 -0.96 12.49
N SER A 668 3.04 -0.15 12.67
CA SER A 668 2.57 0.88 11.75
C SER A 668 2.14 2.09 12.56
N ALA A 669 2.97 3.14 12.55
CA ALA A 669 2.75 4.37 13.31
C ALA A 669 2.35 5.53 12.39
N PRO A 670 1.47 6.45 12.86
CA PRO A 670 1.21 7.69 12.14
C PRO A 670 2.45 8.59 12.11
N TRP A 671 2.54 9.45 11.10
CA TRP A 671 3.59 10.47 11.05
C TRP A 671 3.47 11.42 12.27
N PRO A 672 4.57 11.71 13.00
CA PRO A 672 4.57 12.66 14.11
C PRO A 672 4.14 14.10 13.78
N GLN A 673 3.93 14.43 12.49
CA GLN A 673 3.38 15.70 12.03
C GLN A 673 2.28 15.46 10.97
N PRO A 674 1.04 15.96 11.15
CA PRO A 674 -0.09 15.65 10.25
C PRO A 674 -0.10 16.46 8.94
N SER A 675 0.91 17.28 8.66
CA SER A 675 0.93 18.27 7.56
C SER A 675 2.16 18.20 6.64
N HIS A 676 3.07 17.25 6.85
CA HIS A 676 4.37 17.19 6.16
C HIS A 676 4.62 15.86 5.43
N ASN A 677 3.68 15.48 4.57
CA ASN A 677 3.90 14.44 3.55
C ASN A 677 5.06 14.81 2.60
N TYR A 678 5.25 16.11 2.32
CA TYR A 678 6.35 16.65 1.52
C TYR A 678 7.57 16.94 2.37
N LEU A 679 8.60 16.11 2.24
CA LEU A 679 9.86 16.21 2.97
C LEU A 679 10.96 16.82 2.11
N SER A 680 11.35 18.07 2.41
CA SER A 680 12.59 18.70 1.95
C SER A 680 13.76 18.49 2.93
N PHE A 681 13.45 18.20 4.19
CA PHE A 681 14.38 17.79 5.24
C PHE A 681 13.75 16.63 6.03
N MET A 682 14.55 15.63 6.38
CA MET A 682 14.21 14.67 7.43
C MET A 682 15.47 14.19 8.17
N GLU A 683 15.28 13.83 9.43
CA GLU A 683 16.31 13.32 10.33
C GLU A 683 15.66 12.21 11.17
N PHE A 684 16.20 11.00 11.10
CA PHE A 684 15.69 9.79 11.72
C PHE A 684 16.79 9.15 12.56
N GLU A 685 16.49 8.86 13.82
CA GLU A 685 17.38 8.08 14.69
C GLU A 685 16.65 6.84 15.18
N MET A 686 17.36 5.71 15.22
CA MET A 686 16.86 4.45 15.77
C MET A 686 17.94 3.80 16.64
N THR A 687 17.52 3.18 17.75
CA THR A 687 18.38 2.27 18.52
C THR A 687 17.81 0.88 18.40
N PHE A 688 18.59 -0.08 17.87
CA PHE A 688 18.12 -1.42 17.51
C PHE A 688 19.16 -2.50 17.83
N GLN A 689 18.72 -3.75 17.87
CA GLN A 689 19.56 -4.94 18.13
C GLN A 689 19.10 -6.04 17.15
N PRO A 690 19.87 -6.32 16.07
CA PRO A 690 19.46 -7.28 15.03
C PRO A 690 19.79 -8.72 15.43
N THR A 691 18.90 -9.68 15.09
CA THR A 691 19.18 -11.13 15.23
C THR A 691 19.29 -11.84 13.88
N ASN A 692 19.07 -11.13 12.77
CA ASN A 692 19.22 -11.60 11.39
C ASN A 692 19.98 -10.53 10.56
N PRO A 693 20.99 -10.89 9.74
CA PRO A 693 21.66 -9.96 8.83
C PRO A 693 20.77 -9.33 7.75
N ASP A 694 19.56 -9.85 7.50
CA ASP A 694 18.59 -9.29 6.55
C ASP A 694 17.28 -8.88 7.26
N GLY A 695 16.67 -7.76 6.84
CA GLY A 695 15.32 -7.37 7.29
C GLY A 695 15.03 -5.87 7.30
N THR A 696 13.78 -5.47 7.10
CA THR A 696 13.37 -4.06 6.99
C THR A 696 13.12 -3.40 8.36
N LEU A 697 13.92 -2.38 8.69
CA LEU A 697 13.79 -1.57 9.90
C LEU A 697 12.71 -0.48 9.75
N LEU A 698 12.63 0.17 8.59
CA LEU A 698 11.67 1.25 8.29
C LEU A 698 11.21 1.19 6.82
N TYR A 699 9.91 1.41 6.57
CA TYR A 699 9.38 1.67 5.22
C TYR A 699 8.26 2.72 5.24
N THR A 700 8.23 3.58 4.22
CA THR A 700 7.06 4.42 3.89
C THR A 700 7.12 4.88 2.43
N ASP A 701 5.97 5.02 1.79
CA ASP A 701 5.85 5.40 0.38
C ASP A 701 4.63 6.28 0.09
N ASP A 702 4.46 6.66 -1.18
CA ASP A 702 3.20 7.16 -1.72
C ASP A 702 2.67 6.23 -2.81
N ALA A 703 1.42 5.78 -2.67
CA ALA A 703 0.83 4.84 -3.62
C ALA A 703 0.65 5.41 -5.04
N ALA A 704 0.63 6.74 -5.22
CA ALA A 704 0.35 7.39 -6.50
C ALA A 704 1.61 7.92 -7.22
N SER A 705 2.79 7.86 -6.60
CA SER A 705 4.07 8.23 -7.23
C SER A 705 5.14 7.15 -7.05
N ARG A 706 6.39 7.47 -7.42
CA ARG A 706 7.55 6.57 -7.22
C ARG A 706 8.23 6.78 -5.87
N ASP A 707 7.90 7.87 -5.18
CA ASP A 707 8.46 8.31 -3.91
C ASP A 707 8.36 7.25 -2.80
N PHE A 708 9.50 7.01 -2.14
CA PHE A 708 9.58 6.19 -0.93
C PHE A 708 10.79 6.57 -0.07
N LEU A 709 10.77 6.12 1.18
CA LEU A 709 11.88 6.08 2.12
C LEU A 709 11.93 4.67 2.74
N SER A 710 13.09 4.02 2.73
CA SER A 710 13.28 2.74 3.40
C SER A 710 14.63 2.65 4.09
N ILE A 711 14.67 1.83 5.15
CA ILE A 711 15.88 1.44 5.86
C ILE A 711 15.80 -0.07 6.06
N SER A 712 16.75 -0.81 5.50
CA SER A 712 16.84 -2.28 5.60
C SER A 712 18.25 -2.71 6.00
N LEU A 713 18.34 -3.84 6.68
CA LEU A 713 19.55 -4.64 6.76
C LEU A 713 19.64 -5.53 5.51
N VAL A 714 20.81 -5.56 4.87
CA VAL A 714 21.08 -6.33 3.65
C VAL A 714 22.46 -6.98 3.74
N GLY A 715 22.51 -8.27 4.08
CA GLY A 715 23.74 -9.03 4.31
C GLY A 715 24.57 -8.50 5.49
N GLY A 716 23.91 -7.98 6.53
CA GLY A 716 24.52 -7.44 7.74
C GLY A 716 24.90 -5.96 7.67
N TYR A 717 24.70 -5.27 6.54
CA TYR A 717 24.95 -3.83 6.40
C TYR A 717 23.63 -3.06 6.45
N VAL A 718 23.64 -1.85 6.99
CA VAL A 718 22.46 -0.96 6.92
C VAL A 718 22.45 -0.27 5.56
N GLU A 719 21.31 -0.31 4.88
CA GLU A 719 21.02 0.48 3.69
C GLU A 719 19.89 1.47 3.96
N PHE A 720 20.14 2.75 3.69
CA PHE A 720 19.12 3.79 3.56
C PHE A 720 18.84 4.01 2.06
N ARG A 721 17.59 3.87 1.64
CA ARG A 721 17.18 4.07 0.24
C ARG A 721 16.01 5.05 0.13
N PHE A 722 16.00 5.83 -0.96
CA PHE A 722 14.93 6.79 -1.23
C PHE A 722 14.82 7.19 -2.70
N ASP A 723 13.62 7.56 -3.15
CA ASP A 723 13.38 8.14 -4.49
C ASP A 723 12.61 9.47 -4.34
N CYS A 724 13.03 10.49 -5.10
CA CYS A 724 12.39 11.81 -5.19
C CYS A 724 11.51 11.97 -6.45
N GLY A 725 11.22 10.89 -7.16
CA GLY A 725 10.52 10.89 -8.45
C GLY A 725 11.45 10.90 -9.68
N SER A 726 12.71 10.48 -9.53
CA SER A 726 13.69 10.42 -10.63
C SER A 726 14.58 9.18 -10.63
N GLY A 727 14.60 8.39 -9.56
CA GLY A 727 15.47 7.24 -9.42
C GLY A 727 15.77 6.94 -7.95
N ALA A 728 15.89 5.65 -7.63
CA ALA A 728 16.19 5.23 -6.28
C ALA A 728 17.68 5.42 -5.95
N THR A 729 17.94 6.18 -4.89
CA THR A 729 19.26 6.34 -4.26
C THR A 729 19.47 5.21 -3.26
N VAL A 730 20.68 4.68 -3.16
CA VAL A 730 21.09 3.71 -2.15
C VAL A 730 22.33 4.23 -1.43
N ILE A 731 22.27 4.30 -0.11
CA ILE A 731 23.39 4.65 0.77
C ILE A 731 23.58 3.49 1.73
N ARG A 732 24.79 2.92 1.81
CA ARG A 732 25.10 1.70 2.58
C ARG A 732 26.19 2.00 3.63
N SER A 733 26.15 1.35 4.79
CA SER A 733 27.17 1.50 5.83
C SER A 733 28.56 1.06 5.36
N GLU A 734 29.63 1.65 5.92
CA GLU A 734 31.03 1.28 5.58
C GLU A 734 31.34 -0.14 6.08
N GLU A 735 30.84 -0.49 7.27
CA GLU A 735 31.02 -1.80 7.90
C GLU A 735 29.66 -2.46 8.20
N ALA A 736 29.67 -3.79 8.34
CA ALA A 736 28.51 -4.57 8.78
C ALA A 736 28.27 -4.38 10.29
N VAL A 737 27.00 -4.41 10.71
CA VAL A 737 26.61 -4.43 12.14
C VAL A 737 26.77 -5.83 12.74
N ALA A 738 26.96 -5.89 14.05
CA ALA A 738 27.03 -7.15 14.78
C ALA A 738 25.61 -7.66 15.05
N MET A 739 25.44 -8.98 15.06
CA MET A 739 24.20 -9.58 15.54
C MET A 739 24.19 -9.61 17.07
N ASP A 740 22.99 -9.57 17.66
CA ASP A 740 22.71 -9.61 19.10
C ASP A 740 23.30 -8.44 19.93
N VAL A 741 23.81 -7.39 19.28
CA VAL A 741 24.42 -6.19 19.89
C VAL A 741 23.57 -4.94 19.62
N TRP A 742 23.56 -3.98 20.55
CA TRP A 742 22.89 -2.68 20.38
C TRP A 742 23.66 -1.74 19.44
N HIS A 743 22.94 -1.18 18.48
CA HIS A 743 23.44 -0.22 17.49
C HIS A 743 22.63 1.09 17.52
N GLU A 744 23.31 2.23 17.33
CA GLU A 744 22.70 3.55 17.11
C GLU A 744 22.75 3.92 15.62
N LEU A 745 21.58 3.98 14.99
CA LEU A 745 21.40 4.47 13.62
C LEU A 745 21.05 5.95 13.60
N ARG A 746 21.73 6.72 12.74
CA ARG A 746 21.41 8.10 12.38
C ARG A 746 21.30 8.22 10.87
N VAL A 747 20.15 8.68 10.39
CA VAL A 747 19.90 8.96 8.97
C VAL A 747 19.40 10.39 8.85
N SER A 748 19.89 11.13 7.87
CA SER A 748 19.27 12.41 7.50
C SER A 748 19.21 12.57 5.98
N ARG A 749 18.29 13.41 5.51
CA ARG A 749 18.25 13.85 4.11
C ARG A 749 17.89 15.33 4.05
N THR A 750 18.68 16.10 3.31
CA THR A 750 18.40 17.50 2.96
C THR A 750 18.36 17.64 1.44
N ALA A 751 17.19 17.99 0.91
CA ALA A 751 16.90 17.96 -0.52
C ALA A 751 17.29 16.60 -1.15
N LYS A 752 18.30 16.56 -2.02
CA LYS A 752 18.77 15.32 -2.65
C LYS A 752 19.83 14.58 -1.83
N ASN A 753 20.53 15.26 -0.92
CA ASN A 753 21.65 14.68 -0.20
C ASN A 753 21.14 13.88 1.00
N GLY A 754 21.39 12.59 1.04
CA GLY A 754 21.22 11.72 2.19
C GLY A 754 22.56 11.48 2.91
N ILE A 755 22.49 11.26 4.21
CA ILE A 755 23.62 10.89 5.07
C ILE A 755 23.18 9.72 5.95
N LEU A 756 23.98 8.66 5.99
CA LEU A 756 23.81 7.48 6.82
C LEU A 756 25.01 7.36 7.78
N GLN A 757 24.75 7.18 9.07
CA GLN A 757 25.77 6.82 10.06
C GLN A 757 25.24 5.72 10.99
N VAL A 758 26.09 4.76 11.30
CA VAL A 758 25.83 3.69 12.28
C VAL A 758 26.93 3.74 13.33
N ASP A 759 26.55 3.80 14.61
CA ASP A 759 27.44 3.92 15.77
C ASP A 759 28.49 5.03 15.60
N ASN A 760 29.77 4.66 15.70
CA ASN A 760 30.93 5.52 15.46
C ASN A 760 31.58 5.26 14.09
N GLN A 761 30.90 4.55 13.17
CA GLN A 761 31.35 4.45 11.77
C GLN A 761 31.38 5.85 11.13
N ARG A 762 32.10 5.99 10.01
CA ARG A 762 32.12 7.24 9.26
C ARG A 762 30.74 7.49 8.64
N PRO A 763 30.23 8.73 8.66
CA PRO A 763 29.04 9.07 7.88
C PRO A 763 29.29 8.83 6.38
N VAL A 764 28.36 8.11 5.75
CA VAL A 764 28.35 7.86 4.31
C VAL A 764 27.29 8.77 3.68
N GLU A 765 27.69 9.55 2.66
CA GLU A 765 26.78 10.45 1.93
C GLU A 765 26.40 9.87 0.57
N GLY A 766 25.25 10.28 0.04
CA GLY A 766 24.79 9.93 -1.31
C GLY A 766 23.69 10.87 -1.78
N MET A 767 23.58 11.08 -3.09
CA MET A 767 22.70 12.10 -3.66
C MET A 767 21.74 11.52 -4.71
N ALA A 768 20.45 11.88 -4.60
CA ALA A 768 19.45 11.51 -5.60
C ALA A 768 19.68 12.21 -6.95
N GLU A 769 19.47 11.43 -8.02
CA GLU A 769 19.54 11.91 -9.40
C GLU A 769 18.34 12.78 -9.81
N GLY A 770 18.40 13.33 -11.02
CA GLY A 770 17.33 14.13 -11.61
C GLY A 770 17.17 15.51 -10.96
N ALA A 771 15.96 16.09 -11.06
CA ALA A 771 15.71 17.48 -10.68
C ALA A 771 15.12 17.65 -9.27
N PHE A 772 14.30 16.71 -8.81
CA PHE A 772 13.43 16.85 -7.63
C PHE A 772 14.19 16.82 -6.29
N THR A 773 13.64 17.51 -5.29
CA THR A 773 14.24 17.68 -3.95
C THR A 773 13.29 17.35 -2.80
N GLN A 774 12.02 17.12 -3.11
CA GLN A 774 10.98 16.75 -2.17
C GLN A 774 10.64 15.28 -2.38
N ILE A 775 10.37 14.57 -1.29
CA ILE A 775 9.74 13.24 -1.31
C ILE A 775 8.35 13.43 -0.75
N LYS A 776 7.34 12.91 -1.44
CA LYS A 776 5.97 12.74 -0.94
C LYS A 776 5.82 11.34 -0.38
N CYS A 777 5.55 11.19 0.91
CA CYS A 777 5.08 9.92 1.49
C CYS A 777 3.67 10.11 2.05
N SER A 778 2.80 9.11 1.91
CA SER A 778 1.42 9.13 2.43
C SER A 778 0.99 7.84 3.12
N SER A 779 1.76 6.76 3.02
CA SER A 779 1.62 5.62 3.92
C SER A 779 1.90 6.04 5.38
N PRO A 780 1.45 5.27 6.39
CA PRO A 780 2.04 5.35 7.72
C PRO A 780 3.52 4.95 7.69
N LEU A 781 4.24 5.25 8.77
CA LEU A 781 5.59 4.72 9.00
C LEU A 781 5.45 3.25 9.40
N TYR A 782 5.99 2.34 8.60
CA TYR A 782 6.06 0.92 8.93
C TYR A 782 7.42 0.61 9.57
N ILE A 783 7.42 -0.11 10.70
CA ILE A 783 8.61 -0.42 11.50
C ILE A 783 8.72 -1.93 11.69
N GLY A 784 9.92 -2.46 11.48
CA GLY A 784 10.25 -3.89 11.63
C GLY A 784 9.65 -4.81 10.57
N GLY A 785 8.87 -4.29 9.63
CA GLY A 785 8.27 -5.04 8.52
C GLY A 785 7.11 -4.25 7.90
N VAL A 786 6.42 -4.86 6.92
CA VAL A 786 5.23 -4.28 6.25
C VAL A 786 4.05 -5.26 6.23
N PRO A 787 2.80 -4.77 6.13
CA PRO A 787 1.59 -5.61 6.02
C PRO A 787 1.57 -6.55 4.80
N ASN A 788 2.26 -6.18 3.72
CA ASN A 788 2.37 -6.98 2.50
C ASN A 788 3.62 -6.55 1.71
N TYR A 789 4.50 -7.49 1.40
CA TYR A 789 5.74 -7.23 0.67
C TYR A 789 5.52 -7.11 -0.85
N ASP A 790 4.52 -7.82 -1.41
CA ASP A 790 4.18 -7.85 -2.85
C ASP A 790 3.85 -6.46 -3.43
N ILE A 791 3.49 -5.49 -2.59
CA ILE A 791 3.02 -4.14 -3.00
C ILE A 791 4.03 -3.02 -2.71
N THR A 792 5.21 -3.35 -2.18
CA THR A 792 6.26 -2.36 -1.91
C THR A 792 6.97 -1.93 -3.21
N LYS A 793 7.61 -0.75 -3.22
CA LYS A 793 8.42 -0.33 -4.38
C LYS A 793 9.63 -1.27 -4.50
N THR A 794 9.80 -1.97 -5.62
CA THR A 794 10.86 -2.97 -5.81
C THR A 794 12.27 -2.43 -5.53
N SER A 795 12.53 -1.16 -5.88
CA SER A 795 13.80 -0.48 -5.66
C SER A 795 14.09 -0.14 -4.18
N ALA A 796 13.08 -0.18 -3.31
CA ALA A 796 13.21 0.13 -1.88
C ALA A 796 13.90 -0.97 -1.05
N GLY A 797 14.17 -2.15 -1.61
CA GLY A 797 14.88 -3.21 -0.87
C GLY A 797 14.13 -3.71 0.37
N VAL A 798 12.79 -3.70 0.31
CA VAL A 798 11.91 -4.21 1.38
C VAL A 798 11.44 -5.60 1.00
N LEU A 799 12.18 -6.60 1.48
CA LEU A 799 12.01 -8.00 1.05
C LEU A 799 11.60 -8.95 2.18
N ARG A 800 11.92 -8.60 3.44
CA ARG A 800 11.71 -9.46 4.63
C ARG A 800 11.42 -8.60 5.87
N PRO A 801 10.66 -9.13 6.86
CA PRO A 801 10.58 -8.52 8.18
C PRO A 801 11.95 -8.49 8.87
N PHE A 802 12.12 -7.55 9.78
CA PHE A 802 13.22 -7.52 10.73
C PHE A 802 13.01 -8.56 11.85
N SER A 803 14.10 -9.21 12.25
CA SER A 803 14.16 -9.97 13.50
C SER A 803 15.12 -9.29 14.47
N GLY A 804 14.63 -8.98 15.67
CA GLY A 804 15.40 -8.26 16.69
C GLY A 804 14.59 -7.25 17.49
N THR A 805 15.27 -6.46 18.30
CA THR A 805 14.68 -5.48 19.22
C THR A 805 14.82 -4.06 18.67
N VAL A 806 13.80 -3.22 18.84
CA VAL A 806 13.89 -1.77 18.59
C VAL A 806 13.53 -1.02 19.87
N GLN A 807 14.30 0.00 20.23
CA GLN A 807 14.19 0.68 21.52
C GLN A 807 13.80 2.15 21.39
N LYS A 808 14.61 2.91 20.67
CA LYS A 808 14.37 4.33 20.39
C LYS A 808 13.99 4.47 18.93
N ILE A 809 12.97 5.27 18.65
CA ILE A 809 12.59 5.69 17.30
C ILE A 809 12.25 7.17 17.36
N THR A 810 12.99 8.01 16.64
CA THR A 810 12.75 9.45 16.58
C THR A 810 12.85 9.97 15.16
N LEU A 811 11.91 10.84 14.77
CA LEU A 811 11.87 11.50 13.47
C LEU A 811 11.70 13.01 13.67
N ASN A 812 12.65 13.82 13.21
CA ASN A 812 12.71 15.27 13.40
C ASN A 812 12.48 15.66 14.88
N ASP A 813 13.33 15.11 15.77
CA ASP A 813 13.26 15.16 17.25
C ASP A 813 12.01 14.55 17.92
N ARG A 814 10.97 14.18 17.17
CA ARG A 814 9.73 13.63 17.75
C ARG A 814 9.86 12.13 17.94
N THR A 815 9.57 11.64 19.14
CA THR A 815 9.51 10.19 19.43
C THR A 815 8.31 9.56 18.74
N ILE A 816 8.51 8.38 18.16
CA ILE A 816 7.44 7.55 17.58
C ILE A 816 7.07 6.48 18.61
N GLU A 817 5.95 6.66 19.30
CA GLU A 817 5.45 5.72 20.30
C GLU A 817 4.71 4.55 19.62
N LEU A 818 5.16 3.31 19.87
CA LEU A 818 4.49 2.09 19.38
C LEU A 818 3.43 1.58 20.38
N ASN A 819 2.72 2.52 21.02
CA ASN A 819 1.76 2.24 22.09
C ASN A 819 0.39 1.81 21.54
N PRO A 820 -0.28 0.79 22.14
CA PRO A 820 -1.62 0.38 21.75
C PRO A 820 -2.61 1.55 21.78
N GLY A 821 -3.21 1.87 20.63
CA GLY A 821 -4.13 3.00 20.46
C GLY A 821 -3.53 4.27 19.83
N GLN A 822 -2.20 4.36 19.69
CA GLN A 822 -1.53 5.34 18.82
C GLN A 822 -0.92 4.68 17.58
N ALA A 823 -0.34 3.48 17.74
CA ALA A 823 0.15 2.67 16.64
C ALA A 823 -0.78 1.46 16.39
N PHE A 824 -0.72 0.94 15.16
CA PHE A 824 -1.14 -0.42 14.82
C PHE A 824 0.10 -1.33 14.74
N GLY A 825 -0.09 -2.64 14.75
CA GLY A 825 0.96 -3.62 14.54
C GLY A 825 0.48 -5.02 14.92
N VAL A 826 1.20 -6.03 14.44
CA VAL A 826 0.89 -7.44 14.70
C VAL A 826 2.12 -8.20 15.19
N ASN A 827 1.91 -9.15 16.10
CA ASN A 827 2.92 -10.07 16.63
C ASN A 827 4.22 -9.40 17.14
N VAL A 828 4.14 -8.15 17.59
CA VAL A 828 5.24 -7.45 18.26
C VAL A 828 5.17 -7.79 19.75
N LEU A 829 6.23 -8.39 20.27
CA LEU A 829 6.32 -8.82 21.68
C LEU A 829 7.23 -7.89 22.49
N ASN A 830 7.34 -8.12 23.80
CA ASN A 830 8.42 -7.55 24.59
C ASN A 830 9.71 -8.35 24.40
N ALA A 831 10.83 -7.68 24.15
CA ALA A 831 12.16 -8.26 24.37
C ALA A 831 12.43 -8.46 25.87
N ASP A 832 13.34 -9.36 26.21
CA ASP A 832 13.79 -9.56 27.59
C ASP A 832 14.56 -8.33 28.09
N HIS A 833 13.96 -7.58 29.02
CA HIS A 833 14.47 -6.29 29.45
C HIS A 833 13.80 -5.83 30.76
N PRO A 834 14.52 -5.20 31.70
CA PRO A 834 13.96 -4.84 33.01
C PRO A 834 12.68 -3.99 32.99
N CYS A 835 12.49 -3.09 32.01
CA CYS A 835 11.23 -2.31 31.89
C CYS A 835 9.96 -3.15 31.62
N VAL A 836 10.08 -4.44 31.32
CA VAL A 836 8.93 -5.35 31.19
C VAL A 836 8.30 -5.63 32.56
N GLU A 837 9.09 -5.66 33.64
CA GLU A 837 8.62 -5.83 35.02
C GLU A 837 8.11 -4.51 35.65
N ASN A 838 8.15 -3.40 34.90
CA ASN A 838 7.90 -2.02 35.36
C ASN A 838 8.60 -1.65 36.69
N PRO A 839 9.94 -1.54 36.70
CA PRO A 839 10.76 -1.38 37.90
C PRO A 839 10.77 0.05 38.47
N CYS A 840 9.86 0.92 38.02
CA CYS A 840 9.73 2.29 38.49
C CYS A 840 8.52 2.39 39.42
N ALA A 841 8.78 2.62 40.71
CA ALA A 841 7.75 2.74 41.74
C ALA A 841 6.94 4.04 41.58
N ASN A 842 5.84 4.12 42.34
CA ASN A 842 5.10 5.37 42.61
C ASN A 842 4.64 6.14 41.35
N GLY A 843 4.27 5.41 40.29
CA GLY A 843 3.81 6.00 39.02
C GLY A 843 4.93 6.50 38.10
N GLY A 844 6.20 6.23 38.41
CA GLY A 844 7.32 6.54 37.54
C GLY A 844 7.24 5.79 36.20
N THR A 845 7.74 6.42 35.12
CA THR A 845 7.75 5.84 33.77
C THR A 845 9.10 5.20 33.48
N CYS A 846 9.15 3.89 33.17
CA CYS A 846 10.39 3.24 32.75
C CYS A 846 10.78 3.66 31.32
N ARG A 847 12.04 4.06 31.12
CA ARG A 847 12.65 4.32 29.82
C ARG A 847 13.77 3.30 29.58
N PRO A 848 13.60 2.34 28.66
CA PRO A 848 14.68 1.45 28.23
C PRO A 848 15.89 2.22 27.68
N LYS A 849 17.10 1.70 27.93
CA LYS A 849 18.38 2.30 27.53
C LYS A 849 19.45 1.22 27.40
N TRP A 850 19.65 0.72 26.19
CA TRP A 850 20.35 -0.55 25.91
C TRP A 850 19.77 -1.64 26.81
N ASP A 851 20.60 -2.41 27.51
CA ASP A 851 20.18 -3.45 28.48
C ASP A 851 19.73 -2.88 29.85
N GLY A 852 19.89 -1.57 30.04
CA GLY A 852 19.56 -0.85 31.27
C GLY A 852 18.32 0.04 31.12
N TYR A 853 18.04 0.84 32.16
CA TYR A 853 16.90 1.75 32.15
C TYR A 853 17.13 2.98 33.02
N ASP A 854 16.48 4.07 32.63
CA ASP A 854 16.19 5.23 33.47
C ASP A 854 14.73 5.16 33.93
N CYS A 855 14.39 5.71 35.11
CA CYS A 855 13.01 6.03 35.46
C CYS A 855 12.79 7.54 35.34
N ASP A 856 11.69 7.96 34.70
CA ASP A 856 11.14 9.31 34.89
C ASP A 856 10.26 9.29 36.15
N CYS A 857 10.58 10.08 37.17
CA CYS A 857 9.78 10.15 38.39
C CYS A 857 8.72 11.25 38.35
N ALA A 858 7.53 10.93 38.87
CA ALA A 858 6.44 11.86 39.09
C ALA A 858 6.77 12.84 40.22
N LEU A 859 6.08 13.99 40.26
CA LEU A 859 6.27 15.01 41.29
C LEU A 859 6.10 14.40 42.71
N GLY A 860 7.04 14.71 43.60
CA GLY A 860 7.09 14.15 44.96
C GLY A 860 7.88 12.84 45.11
N TYR A 861 8.49 12.29 44.05
CA TYR A 861 9.30 11.06 44.12
C TYR A 861 10.65 11.18 43.41
N ASP A 862 11.68 10.53 43.96
CA ASP A 862 13.06 10.51 43.45
C ASP A 862 13.76 9.15 43.71
N GLY A 863 15.00 9.02 43.24
CA GLY A 863 15.82 7.81 43.30
C GLY A 863 15.78 7.02 42.00
N LYS A 864 16.75 6.12 41.81
CA LYS A 864 16.94 5.33 40.58
C LYS A 864 15.66 4.59 40.11
N HIS A 865 14.76 4.27 41.04
CA HIS A 865 13.52 3.52 40.82
C HIS A 865 12.29 4.32 41.26
N CYS A 866 12.40 5.65 41.43
CA CYS A 866 11.37 6.51 42.04
C CYS A 866 10.88 6.04 43.42
N GLN A 867 11.71 5.24 44.10
CA GLN A 867 11.35 4.52 45.31
C GLN A 867 11.44 5.37 46.58
N LYS A 868 12.01 6.58 46.50
CA LYS A 868 12.02 7.53 47.59
C LYS A 868 10.84 8.47 47.43
N GLU A 869 9.86 8.34 48.31
CA GLU A 869 8.92 9.43 48.56
C GLU A 869 9.71 10.63 49.11
N CYS A 870 9.49 11.82 48.55
CA CYS A 870 10.15 13.06 48.98
C CYS A 870 9.52 13.62 50.28
N GLY A 871 8.58 12.90 50.90
CA GLY A 871 7.91 13.25 52.15
C GLY A 871 7.37 14.69 52.14
N ASN A 872 7.54 15.40 53.26
CA ASN A 872 7.19 16.83 53.35
C ASN A 872 8.17 17.75 52.59
N TYR A 873 9.35 17.27 52.17
CA TYR A 873 10.41 18.10 51.58
C TYR A 873 10.05 18.65 50.20
N CYS A 874 9.25 17.91 49.43
CA CYS A 874 8.74 18.40 48.14
C CYS A 874 7.33 19.01 48.21
N LEU A 875 6.61 18.97 49.35
CA LEU A 875 5.15 19.18 49.26
C LEU A 875 4.35 19.76 50.44
N ASN A 876 4.93 20.19 51.59
CA ASN A 876 4.37 21.36 52.34
C ASN A 876 5.08 21.83 53.64
N THR A 877 4.72 23.07 54.01
CA THR A 877 4.73 23.71 55.36
C THR A 877 6.05 24.11 56.05
N VAL A 878 6.44 25.37 55.77
CA VAL A 878 6.89 26.39 56.76
C VAL A 878 7.84 25.93 57.88
N THR A 879 9.11 25.74 57.53
CA THR A 879 10.24 26.21 58.36
C THR A 879 11.23 26.99 57.47
N GLU A 880 12.17 27.73 58.05
CA GLU A 880 12.83 28.90 57.41
C GLU A 880 13.87 28.59 56.30
N SER A 881 13.91 27.37 55.79
CA SER A 881 14.71 26.98 54.61
C SER A 881 13.80 26.77 53.39
N ILE A 882 13.79 27.73 52.47
CA ILE A 882 13.20 27.54 51.14
C ILE A 882 14.06 26.51 50.40
N GLU A 883 13.62 25.25 50.35
CA GLU A 883 14.26 24.24 49.51
C GLU A 883 14.02 24.56 48.03
N ILE A 884 15.06 24.33 47.23
CA ILE A 884 15.18 24.87 45.89
C ILE A 884 15.05 23.72 44.89
N PRO A 885 14.16 23.79 43.87
CA PRO A 885 14.09 22.74 42.85
C PRO A 885 15.32 22.75 41.95
N GLN A 886 15.88 21.57 41.74
CA GLN A 886 16.90 21.24 40.76
C GLN A 886 16.26 20.60 39.52
N PHE A 887 16.77 21.00 38.36
CA PHE A 887 16.38 20.56 37.05
C PHE A 887 17.56 19.85 36.37
N THR A 888 17.26 18.73 35.71
CA THR A 888 18.24 17.78 35.14
C THR A 888 18.40 17.91 33.62
N GLY A 889 17.84 18.95 33.01
CA GLY A 889 17.66 19.07 31.56
C GLY A 889 16.47 18.28 30.99
N ARG A 890 15.98 17.25 31.71
CA ARG A 890 14.72 16.54 31.43
C ARG A 890 13.56 16.94 32.36
N SER A 891 13.83 17.79 33.33
CA SER A 891 12.87 18.16 34.38
C SER A 891 11.99 19.34 33.98
N TYR A 892 10.77 19.39 34.50
CA TYR A 892 9.87 20.53 34.34
C TYR A 892 8.84 20.63 35.46
N LEU A 893 8.27 21.82 35.65
CA LEU A 893 7.09 22.11 36.47
C LEU A 893 6.07 22.86 35.60
N THR A 894 4.78 22.56 35.78
CA THR A 894 3.66 23.18 35.06
C THR A 894 2.73 23.93 36.02
N TYR A 895 2.07 24.98 35.53
CA TYR A 895 1.07 25.74 36.30
C TYR A 895 -0.09 26.13 35.38
N ASP A 896 -1.30 25.65 35.68
CA ASP A 896 -2.55 25.94 34.96
C ASP A 896 -3.40 27.02 35.65
N ASN A 897 -3.07 27.37 36.90
CA ASN A 897 -3.87 28.24 37.75
C ASN A 897 -4.09 29.62 37.10
N ARG A 898 -5.35 29.94 36.85
CA ARG A 898 -5.80 31.16 36.17
C ARG A 898 -5.21 32.45 36.72
N ASP A 899 -4.91 32.54 38.00
CA ASP A 899 -4.37 33.76 38.61
C ASP A 899 -2.84 33.87 38.52
N ILE A 900 -2.14 32.75 38.37
CA ILE A 900 -0.73 32.72 37.90
C ILE A 900 -0.71 33.14 36.42
N LEU A 901 -1.53 32.46 35.59
CA LEU A 901 -1.58 32.68 34.14
C LEU A 901 -1.90 34.13 33.74
N LYS A 902 -2.83 34.80 34.45
CA LYS A 902 -3.13 36.23 34.23
C LYS A 902 -1.93 37.14 34.46
N ARG A 903 -1.04 36.82 35.40
CA ARG A 903 0.12 37.67 35.77
C ARG A 903 1.28 37.61 34.77
N VAL A 904 1.34 36.55 33.94
CA VAL A 904 2.33 36.41 32.86
C VAL A 904 1.81 36.89 31.50
N SER A 905 0.49 36.84 31.26
CA SER A 905 -0.19 37.29 30.03
C SER A 905 -0.45 38.81 29.97
N GLY A 906 -1.11 39.28 28.90
CA GLY A 906 -1.73 40.61 28.86
C GLY A 906 -0.84 41.73 28.33
N SER A 907 -1.09 42.97 28.74
CA SER A 907 -0.37 44.14 28.22
C SER A 907 0.99 44.37 28.88
N ARG A 908 1.20 43.82 30.08
CA ARG A 908 2.40 44.02 30.90
C ARG A 908 2.75 42.74 31.63
N THR A 909 4.02 42.34 31.57
CA THR A 909 4.55 41.16 32.27
C THR A 909 5.75 41.58 33.12
N ASN A 910 5.89 41.07 34.34
CA ASN A 910 7.04 41.34 35.19
C ASN A 910 7.41 40.07 35.95
N MET A 911 8.66 39.64 35.80
CA MET A 911 9.19 38.38 36.31
C MET A 911 10.55 38.64 36.95
N PHE A 912 10.71 38.22 38.19
CA PHE A 912 11.99 38.19 38.89
C PHE A 912 12.27 36.76 39.35
N MET A 913 13.48 36.26 39.11
CA MET A 913 13.90 34.93 39.58
C MET A 913 15.39 34.90 39.86
N ARG A 914 15.84 33.90 40.61
CA ARG A 914 17.25 33.51 40.71
C ARG A 914 17.43 32.15 40.02
N PHE A 915 18.56 31.95 39.35
CA PHE A 915 18.94 30.63 38.83
C PHE A 915 20.43 30.35 39.04
N LYS A 916 20.81 29.07 39.08
CA LYS A 916 22.18 28.61 38.82
C LYS A 916 22.16 27.55 37.72
N SER A 917 23.17 27.51 36.84
CA SER A 917 23.28 26.53 35.75
C SER A 917 24.70 25.99 35.62
N THR A 918 24.84 24.74 35.19
CA THR A 918 26.11 24.16 34.74
C THR A 918 26.13 23.89 33.22
N SER A 919 25.01 24.12 32.53
CA SER A 919 24.92 24.03 31.06
C SER A 919 24.84 25.41 30.41
N LYS A 920 25.44 25.53 29.22
CA LYS A 920 25.35 26.72 28.35
C LYS A 920 23.98 26.88 27.70
N ASP A 921 23.20 25.80 27.65
CA ASP A 921 21.92 25.72 26.95
C ASP A 921 20.86 25.14 27.89
N GLY A 922 19.68 25.75 27.93
CA GLY A 922 18.58 25.26 28.73
C GLY A 922 17.43 26.25 28.84
N LEU A 923 16.21 25.76 28.64
CA LEU A 923 14.99 26.52 28.85
C LEU A 923 14.74 26.76 30.36
N LEU A 924 14.60 28.02 30.78
CA LEU A 924 14.26 28.41 32.17
C LEU A 924 12.76 28.63 32.36
N LEU A 925 12.08 29.21 31.37
CA LEU A 925 10.65 29.50 31.38
C LEU A 925 10.10 29.46 29.96
N TRP A 926 8.97 28.76 29.75
CA TRP A 926 8.18 28.83 28.53
C TRP A 926 6.72 29.12 28.81
N ARG A 927 6.12 29.93 27.95
CA ARG A 927 4.67 30.00 27.78
C ARG A 927 4.34 30.49 26.37
N GLY A 928 3.61 29.69 25.60
CA GLY A 928 3.23 29.99 24.22
C GLY A 928 2.25 28.95 23.70
N ASP A 929 1.48 29.30 22.65
CA ASP A 929 0.57 28.34 22.02
C ASP A 929 1.34 27.11 21.47
N SER A 930 0.72 25.94 21.52
CA SER A 930 1.32 24.66 21.14
C SER A 930 0.55 23.98 20.00
N PRO A 931 1.19 23.59 18.87
CA PRO A 931 2.56 23.95 18.47
C PRO A 931 2.67 25.43 18.07
N MET A 932 3.84 26.04 18.29
CA MET A 932 4.06 27.46 18.02
C MET A 932 4.03 27.76 16.51
N ARG A 933 3.15 28.67 16.09
CA ARG A 933 3.12 29.22 14.72
C ARG A 933 4.03 30.44 14.63
N ALA A 934 4.50 30.81 13.42
CA ALA A 934 5.38 31.97 13.22
C ALA A 934 4.82 33.30 13.79
N ASN A 935 3.49 33.43 13.83
CA ASN A 935 2.77 34.57 14.41
C ASN A 935 2.01 34.21 15.70
N SER A 936 2.33 33.11 16.39
CA SER A 936 1.79 32.82 17.71
C SER A 936 2.38 33.76 18.76
N ASP A 937 1.56 34.15 19.73
CA ASP A 937 2.03 34.85 20.92
C ASP A 937 2.80 33.87 21.81
N TYR A 938 3.96 34.28 22.32
CA TYR A 938 4.76 33.51 23.26
C TYR A 938 5.64 34.41 24.13
N LEU A 939 6.15 33.83 25.20
CA LEU A 939 7.06 34.41 26.18
C LEU A 939 8.03 33.32 26.65
N SER A 940 9.34 33.57 26.54
CA SER A 940 10.35 32.62 26.99
C SER A 940 11.56 33.31 27.64
N LEU A 941 12.20 32.56 28.54
CA LEU A 941 13.49 32.90 29.14
C LEU A 941 14.35 31.63 29.10
N GLY A 942 15.58 31.72 28.63
CA GLY A 942 16.46 30.56 28.52
C GLY A 942 17.92 30.93 28.29
N LEU A 943 18.77 29.93 28.46
CA LEU A 943 20.18 29.97 28.08
C LEU A 943 20.36 29.36 26.68
N GLN A 944 21.15 30.01 25.84
CA GLN A 944 21.56 29.54 24.52
C GLN A 944 23.00 30.01 24.27
N ASP A 945 23.91 29.08 23.95
CA ASP A 945 25.36 29.34 23.75
C ASP A 945 26.04 30.02 24.96
N GLY A 946 25.43 29.95 26.14
CA GLY A 946 25.87 30.61 27.38
C GLY A 946 25.34 32.05 27.56
N ALA A 947 24.63 32.62 26.59
CA ALA A 947 23.92 33.90 26.73
C ALA A 947 22.52 33.68 27.32
N LEU A 948 22.03 34.63 28.13
CA LEU A 948 20.65 34.61 28.62
C LEU A 948 19.76 35.43 27.68
N ILE A 949 18.72 34.79 27.17
CA ILE A 949 17.78 35.35 26.20
C ILE A 949 16.39 35.46 26.83
N PHE A 950 15.85 36.68 26.85
CA PHE A 950 14.43 36.94 27.11
C PHE A 950 13.73 37.21 25.77
N SER A 951 12.83 36.33 25.36
CA SER A 951 12.17 36.38 24.05
C SER A 951 10.65 36.45 24.19
N TYR A 952 9.99 37.16 23.28
CA TYR A 952 8.52 37.18 23.20
C TYR A 952 8.02 37.61 21.83
N ASN A 953 6.87 37.08 21.41
CA ASN A 953 6.14 37.50 20.21
C ASN A 953 4.73 37.97 20.61
N LEU A 954 4.22 38.96 19.88
CA LEU A 954 2.91 39.60 20.05
C LEU A 954 2.16 39.61 18.70
N GLY A 955 2.15 38.49 17.98
CA GLY A 955 1.46 38.33 16.68
C GLY A 955 2.04 39.12 15.51
N SER A 956 3.21 39.74 15.67
CA SER A 956 3.84 40.61 14.65
C SER A 956 5.34 40.33 14.41
N GLY A 957 5.90 39.32 15.09
CA GLY A 957 7.33 38.97 15.08
C GLY A 957 7.97 39.11 16.46
N ALA A 958 8.99 38.29 16.71
CA ALA A 958 9.64 38.19 18.01
C ALA A 958 10.55 39.39 18.35
N ALA A 959 10.65 39.70 19.63
CA ALA A 959 11.74 40.47 20.22
C ALA A 959 12.65 39.53 21.00
N ASN A 960 13.97 39.64 20.78
CA ASN A 960 14.98 38.93 21.56
C ASN A 960 15.84 39.94 22.34
N VAL A 961 15.78 39.89 23.66
CA VAL A 961 16.62 40.70 24.56
C VAL A 961 17.71 39.80 25.12
N VAL A 962 18.92 39.92 24.56
CA VAL A 962 20.07 39.06 24.88
C VAL A 962 21.03 39.78 25.83
N ILE A 963 21.52 39.07 26.84
CA ILE A 963 22.69 39.45 27.64
C ILE A 963 23.70 38.31 27.58
N ASN A 964 24.96 38.65 27.28
CA ASN A 964 26.08 37.70 27.28
C ASN A 964 26.79 37.78 28.64
N GLY A 965 27.16 36.63 29.20
CA GLY A 965 27.83 36.53 30.51
C GLY A 965 28.25 35.10 30.80
N THR A 966 28.77 34.84 32.01
CA THR A 966 29.24 33.51 32.42
C THR A 966 28.15 32.76 33.20
N PHE A 967 26.98 32.58 32.58
CA PHE A 967 25.76 32.10 33.25
C PHE A 967 25.68 30.58 33.47
N SER A 968 26.71 29.84 33.07
CA SER A 968 26.85 28.39 33.23
C SER A 968 27.99 28.02 34.19
N ASP A 969 28.33 28.91 35.14
CA ASP A 969 29.48 28.76 36.04
C ASP A 969 29.14 28.08 37.39
N GLY A 970 27.91 27.59 37.54
CA GLY A 970 27.37 26.97 38.75
C GLY A 970 26.90 27.95 39.83
N LYS A 971 27.01 29.27 39.66
CA LYS A 971 26.66 30.27 40.68
C LYS A 971 25.26 30.84 40.51
N TRP A 972 24.79 31.52 41.56
CA TRP A 972 23.46 32.13 41.62
C TRP A 972 23.41 33.50 40.94
N HIS A 973 22.72 33.56 39.82
CA HIS A 973 22.39 34.79 39.08
C HIS A 973 21.01 35.33 39.45
N ARG A 974 20.85 36.66 39.49
CA ARG A 974 19.57 37.35 39.71
C ARG A 974 19.05 37.91 38.39
N VAL A 975 17.88 37.48 37.94
CA VAL A 975 17.26 37.90 36.69
C VAL A 975 16.00 38.73 36.94
N LYS A 976 15.86 39.83 36.19
CA LYS A 976 14.63 40.60 36.10
C LYS A 976 14.25 40.81 34.64
N ALA A 977 13.12 40.22 34.23
CA ALA A 977 12.55 40.35 32.90
C ALA A 977 11.22 41.11 32.98
N VAL A 978 11.12 42.23 32.28
CA VAL A 978 9.95 43.12 32.29
C VAL A 978 9.51 43.39 30.85
N ARG A 979 8.20 43.34 30.58
CA ARG A 979 7.60 43.74 29.32
C ARG A 979 6.47 44.72 29.56
N ASP A 980 6.43 45.82 28.80
CA ASP A 980 5.30 46.76 28.73
C ASP A 980 4.94 46.98 27.24
N GLY A 981 3.80 46.45 26.84
CA GLY A 981 3.41 46.37 25.45
C GLY A 981 4.47 45.64 24.63
N GLN A 982 5.05 46.38 23.69
CA GLN A 982 6.13 45.95 22.81
C GLN A 982 7.52 46.04 23.42
N SER A 983 7.70 46.81 24.50
CA SER A 983 9.02 47.11 25.05
C SER A 983 9.40 46.06 26.09
N GLY A 984 10.56 45.44 25.92
CA GLY A 984 11.10 44.43 26.83
C GLY A 984 12.40 44.93 27.45
N LYS A 985 12.62 44.60 28.72
CA LYS A 985 13.83 44.90 29.46
C LYS A 985 14.28 43.66 30.21
N LEU A 986 15.51 43.21 29.94
CA LEU A 986 16.20 42.18 30.70
C LEU A 986 17.28 42.86 31.56
N THR A 987 17.52 42.34 32.75
CA THR A 987 18.60 42.77 33.65
C THR A 987 19.09 41.53 34.40
N VAL A 988 20.39 41.28 34.39
CA VAL A 988 21.01 40.11 35.02
C VAL A 988 22.19 40.58 35.86
N ASP A 989 22.12 40.34 37.17
CA ASP A 989 23.07 40.84 38.17
C ASP A 989 23.53 42.27 37.87
N ASP A 990 24.84 42.49 37.77
CA ASP A 990 25.47 43.78 37.57
C ASP A 990 25.96 43.97 36.10
N TYR A 991 25.58 43.07 35.18
CA TYR A 991 25.83 43.20 33.72
C TYR A 991 25.02 44.33 33.06
N GLY A 992 24.27 45.08 33.86
CA GLY A 992 23.40 46.16 33.42
C GLY A 992 22.09 45.66 32.80
N ALA A 993 21.35 46.60 32.21
CA ALA A 993 20.07 46.31 31.59
C ALA A 993 20.14 46.44 30.07
N LYS A 994 19.58 45.46 29.35
CA LYS A 994 19.32 45.53 27.91
C LYS A 994 17.83 45.71 27.68
N THR A 995 17.49 46.42 26.61
CA THR A 995 16.12 46.60 26.15
C THR A 995 15.98 46.18 24.69
N GLY A 996 14.83 45.62 24.34
CA GLY A 996 14.44 45.32 22.98
C GLY A 996 12.98 45.71 22.76
N ARG A 997 12.52 45.66 21.50
CA ARG A 997 11.15 45.99 21.14
C ARG A 997 10.64 45.04 20.07
N SER A 998 9.42 44.51 20.24
CA SER A 998 8.79 43.69 19.21
C SER A 998 8.33 44.53 18.01
N PRO A 999 8.46 44.03 16.77
CA PRO A 999 7.92 44.68 15.58
C PRO A 999 6.37 44.83 15.62
N GLY A 1000 5.84 45.60 14.65
CA GLY A 1000 4.40 45.79 14.45
C GLY A 1000 3.75 46.85 15.36
N LYS A 1001 2.44 46.69 15.61
CA LYS A 1001 1.62 47.61 16.42
C LYS A 1001 0.93 46.94 17.62
N MET A 1002 0.98 45.61 17.72
CA MET A 1002 0.37 44.85 18.80
C MET A 1002 1.13 45.07 20.13
N ARG A 1003 0.40 45.03 21.25
CA ARG A 1003 0.92 45.24 22.63
C ARG A 1003 0.46 44.18 23.64
N GLN A 1004 -0.59 43.45 23.31
CA GLN A 1004 -1.20 42.45 24.16
C GLN A 1004 -0.55 41.09 23.88
N LEU A 1005 -0.32 40.31 24.94
CA LEU A 1005 0.19 38.94 24.88
C LEU A 1005 -0.96 37.97 25.21
N ASN A 1006 -1.47 37.30 24.18
CA ASN A 1006 -2.72 36.54 24.13
C ASN A 1006 -2.47 35.02 24.07
N ILE A 1007 -1.60 34.53 24.95
CA ILE A 1007 -1.23 33.10 25.02
C ILE A 1007 -2.34 32.29 25.68
N ASN A 1008 -2.68 31.12 25.12
CA ASN A 1008 -3.45 30.09 25.79
C ASN A 1008 -2.53 28.96 26.31
N GLY A 1009 -2.98 28.24 27.34
CA GLY A 1009 -2.20 27.18 27.97
C GLY A 1009 -1.22 27.65 29.05
N ASP A 1010 -0.49 26.65 29.55
CA ASP A 1010 0.13 26.65 30.88
C ASP A 1010 1.46 27.40 30.93
N LEU A 1011 1.92 27.70 32.15
CA LEU A 1011 3.28 28.16 32.40
C LEU A 1011 4.18 26.95 32.65
N TYR A 1012 5.33 26.91 31.99
CA TYR A 1012 6.35 25.87 32.15
C TYR A 1012 7.63 26.48 32.72
N ILE A 1013 8.22 25.82 33.72
CA ILE A 1013 9.44 26.27 34.42
C ILE A 1013 10.51 25.18 34.42
N GLY A 1014 11.75 25.57 34.12
CA GLY A 1014 12.96 24.74 34.07
C GLY A 1014 13.05 23.74 32.92
N GLY A 1015 11.98 23.58 32.13
CA GLY A 1015 11.89 22.71 30.96
C GLY A 1015 10.43 22.53 30.57
N MET A 1016 10.15 21.58 29.66
CA MET A 1016 8.80 21.10 29.33
C MET A 1016 8.88 19.72 28.66
N LYS A 1017 7.74 19.05 28.43
CA LYS A 1017 7.68 17.91 27.48
C LYS A 1017 8.08 18.42 26.08
N GLU A 1018 8.73 17.60 25.25
CA GLU A 1018 8.94 17.86 23.80
C GLU A 1018 9.49 19.27 23.46
N ILE A 1019 10.48 19.75 24.21
CA ILE A 1019 10.98 21.15 24.15
C ILE A 1019 11.31 21.63 22.73
N ALA A 1020 11.95 20.81 21.91
CA ALA A 1020 12.30 21.15 20.52
C ALA A 1020 11.05 21.41 19.64
N LEU A 1021 9.93 20.75 19.91
CA LEU A 1021 8.65 20.98 19.22
C LEU A 1021 8.06 22.34 19.62
N HIS A 1022 7.76 22.53 20.91
CA HIS A 1022 7.01 23.71 21.35
C HIS A 1022 7.81 25.01 21.18
N THR A 1023 9.13 24.94 21.28
CA THR A 1023 10.02 26.10 21.10
C THR A 1023 10.50 26.30 19.66
N ASN A 1024 10.02 25.50 18.70
CA ASN A 1024 10.47 25.50 17.30
C ASN A 1024 12.01 25.44 17.16
N ARG A 1025 12.62 24.43 17.80
CA ARG A 1025 14.06 24.21 17.93
C ARG A 1025 14.87 25.37 18.54
N GLN A 1026 14.24 26.36 19.19
CA GLN A 1026 14.98 27.39 19.96
C GLN A 1026 15.73 26.78 21.16
N TYR A 1027 15.15 25.77 21.80
CA TYR A 1027 15.80 25.04 22.90
C TYR A 1027 15.65 23.53 22.72
N MET A 1028 16.76 22.79 22.85
CA MET A 1028 16.78 21.33 22.73
C MET A 1028 16.72 20.60 24.09
N ARG A 1029 16.80 21.34 25.21
CA ARG A 1029 16.81 20.81 26.59
C ARG A 1029 16.27 21.81 27.61
N GLY A 1030 15.87 21.32 28.78
CA GLY A 1030 15.58 22.15 29.95
C GLY A 1030 16.84 22.68 30.61
N LEU A 1031 16.68 23.45 31.67
CA LEU A 1031 17.76 23.85 32.56
C LEU A 1031 18.46 22.63 33.18
N VAL A 1032 19.79 22.63 33.18
CA VAL A 1032 20.62 21.76 34.02
C VAL A 1032 21.19 22.63 35.14
N GLY A 1033 20.52 22.66 36.29
CA GLY A 1033 20.70 23.73 37.27
C GLY A 1033 19.54 23.83 38.25
N CYS A 1034 19.33 25.00 38.85
CA CYS A 1034 18.29 25.24 39.85
C CYS A 1034 17.63 26.62 39.68
N ILE A 1035 16.37 26.77 40.11
CA ILE A 1035 15.63 28.05 40.10
C ILE A 1035 15.11 28.32 41.51
N SER A 1036 15.18 29.57 41.98
CA SER A 1036 14.59 29.98 43.26
C SER A 1036 14.06 31.41 43.22
N HIS A 1037 13.32 31.80 44.26
CA HIS A 1037 12.84 33.17 44.48
C HIS A 1037 12.05 33.75 43.28
N PHE A 1038 11.12 32.99 42.72
CA PHE A 1038 10.34 33.40 41.55
C PHE A 1038 9.16 34.29 41.96
N THR A 1039 9.08 35.51 41.43
CA THR A 1039 8.04 36.49 41.72
C THR A 1039 7.47 37.05 40.42
N LEU A 1040 6.13 37.02 40.32
CA LEU A 1040 5.33 37.54 39.21
C LEU A 1040 4.67 38.87 39.60
N ALA A 1041 4.34 39.71 38.60
CA ALA A 1041 3.58 40.96 38.75
C ALA A 1041 4.11 42.02 39.75
N THR A 1042 5.32 41.81 40.31
CA THR A 1042 6.00 42.52 41.42
C THR A 1042 5.56 42.21 42.84
N ASP A 1043 4.39 41.61 43.03
CA ASP A 1043 3.75 41.39 44.33
C ASP A 1043 3.52 39.92 44.67
N TYR A 1044 3.45 39.04 43.66
CA TYR A 1044 3.04 37.65 43.82
C TYR A 1044 4.25 36.70 43.78
N HIS A 1045 4.68 36.24 44.94
CA HIS A 1045 5.67 35.17 45.04
C HIS A 1045 5.03 33.84 44.66
N LEU A 1046 5.74 33.01 43.89
CA LEU A 1046 5.29 31.69 43.47
C LEU A 1046 6.11 30.63 44.21
N SER A 1047 5.46 29.74 44.97
CA SER A 1047 6.14 28.54 45.45
C SER A 1047 6.33 27.61 44.27
N LEU A 1048 7.59 27.32 43.94
CA LEU A 1048 7.92 26.57 42.73
C LEU A 1048 7.44 25.11 42.75
N VAL A 1049 7.08 24.57 43.92
CA VAL A 1049 6.59 23.19 44.04
C VAL A 1049 5.17 23.13 44.58
N ASP A 1050 4.82 23.92 45.61
CA ASP A 1050 3.47 23.88 46.19
C ASP A 1050 2.37 24.48 45.27
N ASP A 1051 2.71 25.46 44.42
CA ASP A 1051 1.74 26.07 43.48
C ASP A 1051 1.68 25.33 42.11
N ALA A 1052 2.51 24.29 41.91
CA ALA A 1052 2.61 23.57 40.64
C ALA A 1052 1.45 22.56 40.45
N ALA A 1053 0.97 22.42 39.21
CA ALA A 1053 -0.10 21.50 38.85
C ALA A 1053 0.40 20.09 38.51
N ASP A 1054 1.58 20.01 37.88
CA ASP A 1054 2.32 18.77 37.57
C ASP A 1054 3.83 19.07 37.49
N GLY A 1055 4.66 18.03 37.58
CA GLY A 1055 6.08 18.12 37.34
C GLY A 1055 6.76 16.75 37.20
N LYS A 1056 7.91 16.73 36.53
CA LYS A 1056 8.67 15.49 36.29
C LYS A 1056 10.15 15.68 36.62
N ASN A 1057 10.77 14.65 37.21
CA ASN A 1057 12.20 14.60 37.51
C ASN A 1057 12.72 15.79 38.33
N ILE A 1058 11.98 16.25 39.35
CA ILE A 1058 12.38 17.40 40.19
C ILE A 1058 13.11 16.90 41.43
N ASN A 1059 14.35 17.37 41.63
CA ASN A 1059 15.23 16.97 42.74
C ASN A 1059 15.48 18.15 43.68
N THR A 1060 15.92 17.92 44.92
CA THR A 1060 16.36 19.01 45.81
C THR A 1060 17.73 19.53 45.40
N CYS A 1061 17.83 20.83 45.13
CA CYS A 1061 19.07 21.51 44.80
C CYS A 1061 19.97 21.65 46.03
N THR A 1062 21.05 20.88 46.07
CA THR A 1062 22.14 21.08 47.04
C THR A 1062 22.87 22.40 46.76
N ASN A 1063 23.40 23.00 47.84
CA ASN A 1063 23.85 24.40 47.90
C ASN A 1063 25.06 24.69 46.99
#